data_AF-F4WJD6-F1
#
_entry.id   AF-F4WJD6-F1
#
_cell.length_a   1.000
_cell.length_b   1.000
_cell.length_c   1.000
_cell.angle_alpha   90.00
_cell.angle_beta   90.00
_cell.angle_gamma   90.00
#
_symmetry.space_group_name_H-M   'P 1'
#
loop_
_entity.id
_entity.type
_entity.pdbx_description
1 polymer ?
#
loop_
_entity_poly.entity_id
_entity_poly.type
_entity_poly.pdbx_seq_one_letter_code
_entity_poly.pdbx_strand_id
1 'polypeptide(L)'
;MENCVAKLKNELRLQKERLQEESAELNKLRKQLENSENKLQSQRNELANKHAEEKLMLVKEQQRLLSECENLQSQLQTIEKEKCDIAKSAAQVENKLLLQEEKMQEALMEQNKWQEQVNDVERKFHSQKNELVSAHAKEKTLFIEEQQRLESKFKSLQSQLNTLEQDKINITDMIAQKDTLISKLQNEISMYKNEIEVIMTRYNQMCAKSEALLDTQSMLENELRTKTEKIQHLETMLNSLKLRETGFVNDINRIEKKLSSEIDYSKNLENKLSSVQKDLQFAQKQNAEMQKILEKTKSNNEFSINTLQHQLKTLQKEKEIITRESTRVKISNANLLDSDEDTSSSEKLIRTSLKKRQSQDKSFSAKQQYVIILTFAHNFAQIAAKRNPEQEKEAQEWIESILGKKFPPGETFEEVLKDGQVLCHLMNKLSPGSVPKINSTGGQFKMMENINLFQKALKDYGVDDVDVFQTVDLWEKKDVAQVVTTLFALGRTLSFYRMLRNLWSLCLLLSLVTLAPALENGLARTPPMGWLAWERFRCNTDCKNDPDNCISDRLFRTMTDIVVAEGYAAVGYEYINVDDCWLEKERDLNGQLVPDRERFPYGMKSLSDYVHSKGLKFGIYEDYGNYTCAGYPGILGYLDIDAATFASWDVDYVKLDGCYSHPVDMDRGYPEFGYLLNQTGKHMIYSCSWPVYQIYAGMKPNYTSIAENCNLWRNFDDIQDSWASVESIIDYYGNNQDAIVSNAGPGHWNDPDMLIIGNFGLSYEQSKTQMAIWAILAAPLLMSVDLRTIRPEYKAILQNKKIIAVDQDLLGIQGRRIYKHKGIEIWARPITPVYQNYYSYAIAFVNRRTDGTPSDVSVTLKELGLQYPAGYRVEDLYEDVDYHVLTPQTKIKVKVNPSGVVILRCNLNTDDVFRYSPYSSLNQVFKVRQNSFE
;
A
#
# COMPACT_ATOMS: atom_id res chain seq x y z
N MET A 1 -101.21 -143.95 -136.22
CA MET A 1 -100.14 -142.93 -136.17
C MET A 1 -100.56 -141.71 -135.32
N GLU A 2 -101.80 -141.22 -135.47
CA GLU A 2 -102.31 -139.98 -134.84
C GLU A 2 -102.16 -139.91 -133.31
N ASN A 3 -102.32 -141.03 -132.57
CA ASN A 3 -102.14 -141.06 -131.11
C ASN A 3 -100.75 -140.57 -130.62
N CYS A 4 -99.69 -140.63 -131.44
CA CYS A 4 -98.39 -140.05 -131.08
C CYS A 4 -98.42 -138.50 -131.07
N VAL A 5 -99.16 -137.89 -131.98
CA VAL A 5 -99.19 -136.42 -132.14
C VAL A 5 -99.96 -135.76 -130.99
N ALA A 6 -101.02 -136.40 -130.50
CA ALA A 6 -101.78 -135.93 -129.34
C ALA A 6 -100.92 -135.88 -128.06
N LYS A 7 -100.08 -136.90 -127.84
CA LYS A 7 -99.21 -136.99 -126.66
C LYS A 7 -98.16 -135.87 -126.63
N LEU A 8 -97.45 -135.67 -127.74
CA LEU A 8 -96.45 -134.60 -127.88
C LEU A 8 -97.04 -133.19 -127.72
N LYS A 9 -98.28 -132.94 -128.15
CA LYS A 9 -98.95 -131.64 -127.94
C LYS A 9 -99.22 -131.34 -126.46
N ASN A 10 -99.60 -132.35 -125.67
CA ASN A 10 -99.77 -132.17 -124.22
C ASN A 10 -98.42 -131.98 -123.51
N GLU A 11 -97.39 -132.74 -123.87
CA GLU A 11 -96.04 -132.60 -123.28
C GLU A 11 -95.45 -131.21 -123.56
N LEU A 12 -95.62 -130.68 -124.78
CA LEU A 12 -95.18 -129.33 -125.15
C LEU A 12 -95.94 -128.23 -124.37
N ARG A 13 -97.25 -128.38 -124.16
CA ARG A 13 -98.03 -127.46 -123.33
C ARG A 13 -97.53 -127.47 -121.88
N LEU A 14 -97.30 -128.65 -121.32
CA LEU A 14 -96.81 -128.82 -119.94
C LEU A 14 -95.37 -128.32 -119.75
N GLN A 15 -94.55 -128.23 -120.81
CA GLN A 15 -93.28 -127.51 -120.76
C GLN A 15 -93.48 -126.00 -120.78
N LYS A 16 -94.42 -125.49 -121.60
CA LYS A 16 -94.65 -124.05 -121.77
C LYS A 16 -95.23 -123.39 -120.50
N GLU A 17 -96.09 -124.10 -119.77
CA GLU A 17 -96.63 -123.65 -118.48
C GLU A 17 -95.50 -123.53 -117.42
N ARG A 18 -94.65 -124.56 -117.27
CA ARG A 18 -93.47 -124.53 -116.38
C ARG A 18 -92.49 -123.40 -116.71
N LEU A 19 -92.22 -123.15 -117.99
CA LEU A 19 -91.34 -122.06 -118.43
C LEU A 19 -91.86 -120.65 -118.06
N GLN A 20 -93.18 -120.50 -117.87
CA GLN A 20 -93.76 -119.24 -117.35
C GLN A 20 -93.64 -119.14 -115.83
N GLU A 21 -93.79 -120.25 -115.08
CA GLU A 21 -93.54 -120.28 -113.63
C GLU A 21 -92.06 -120.01 -113.30
N GLU A 22 -91.13 -120.67 -114.01
CA GLU A 22 -89.68 -120.43 -113.87
C GLU A 22 -89.30 -118.97 -114.18
N SER A 23 -89.91 -118.37 -115.21
CA SER A 23 -89.70 -116.94 -115.53
C SER A 23 -90.29 -116.00 -114.47
N ALA A 24 -91.38 -116.38 -113.80
CA ALA A 24 -91.97 -115.61 -112.70
C ALA A 24 -91.09 -115.69 -111.43
N GLU A 25 -90.63 -116.88 -111.04
CA GLU A 25 -89.68 -117.07 -109.94
C GLU A 25 -88.36 -116.35 -110.22
N LEU A 26 -87.79 -116.43 -111.42
CA LEU A 26 -86.52 -115.77 -111.75
C LEU A 26 -86.61 -114.24 -111.66
N ASN A 27 -87.75 -113.64 -112.04
CA ASN A 27 -87.99 -112.21 -111.84
C ASN A 27 -88.20 -111.83 -110.36
N LYS A 28 -88.87 -112.68 -109.58
CA LYS A 28 -89.05 -112.53 -108.13
C LYS A 28 -87.70 -112.63 -107.38
N LEU A 29 -86.87 -113.60 -107.75
CA LEU A 29 -85.49 -113.77 -107.26
C LEU A 29 -84.60 -112.58 -107.63
N ARG A 30 -84.67 -112.07 -108.87
CA ARG A 30 -83.98 -110.81 -109.25
C ARG A 30 -84.36 -109.64 -108.35
N LYS A 31 -85.65 -109.47 -108.07
CA LYS A 31 -86.13 -108.36 -107.22
C LYS A 31 -85.81 -108.55 -105.73
N GLN A 32 -85.61 -109.80 -105.29
CA GLN A 32 -85.04 -110.10 -103.96
C GLN A 32 -83.53 -109.83 -103.92
N LEU A 33 -82.78 -110.15 -104.99
CA LEU A 33 -81.36 -109.87 -105.10
C LEU A 33 -81.08 -108.36 -105.11
N GLU A 34 -81.78 -107.59 -105.94
CA GLU A 34 -81.66 -106.12 -106.02
C GLU A 34 -81.97 -105.45 -104.67
N ASN A 35 -83.00 -105.91 -103.94
CA ASN A 35 -83.28 -105.44 -102.58
C ASN A 35 -82.17 -105.85 -101.57
N SER A 36 -81.53 -107.00 -101.77
CA SER A 36 -80.44 -107.49 -100.91
C SER A 36 -79.14 -106.73 -101.17
N GLU A 37 -78.83 -106.42 -102.43
CA GLU A 37 -77.68 -105.60 -102.84
C GLU A 37 -77.83 -104.15 -102.33
N ASN A 38 -79.00 -103.54 -102.49
CA ASN A 38 -79.28 -102.22 -101.92
C ASN A 38 -79.17 -102.20 -100.38
N LYS A 39 -79.65 -103.26 -99.71
CA LYS A 39 -79.51 -103.40 -98.24
C LYS A 39 -78.05 -103.59 -97.81
N LEU A 40 -77.28 -104.41 -98.54
CA LEU A 40 -75.84 -104.59 -98.30
C LEU A 40 -75.06 -103.31 -98.54
N GLN A 41 -75.37 -102.54 -99.59
CA GLN A 41 -74.70 -101.28 -99.87
C GLN A 41 -75.04 -100.21 -98.82
N SER A 42 -76.29 -100.18 -98.32
CA SER A 42 -76.68 -99.35 -97.18
C SER A 42 -75.87 -99.71 -95.92
N GLN A 43 -75.84 -101.00 -95.54
CA GLN A 43 -75.06 -101.48 -94.39
C GLN A 43 -73.55 -101.23 -94.55
N ARG A 44 -73.02 -101.32 -95.77
CA ARG A 44 -71.60 -101.03 -96.08
C ARG A 44 -71.26 -99.55 -95.91
N ASN A 45 -72.16 -98.65 -96.30
CA ASN A 45 -72.02 -97.22 -96.06
C ASN A 45 -72.14 -96.89 -94.56
N GLU A 46 -73.07 -97.53 -93.84
CA GLU A 46 -73.24 -97.38 -92.39
C GLU A 46 -71.99 -97.83 -91.61
N LEU A 47 -71.40 -98.97 -92.01
CA LEU A 47 -70.16 -99.49 -91.45
C LEU A 47 -68.95 -98.61 -91.79
N ALA A 48 -68.88 -98.07 -93.02
CA ALA A 48 -67.83 -97.14 -93.43
C ALA A 48 -67.88 -95.83 -92.63
N ASN A 49 -69.09 -95.28 -92.39
CA ASN A 49 -69.28 -94.09 -91.55
C ASN A 49 -68.88 -94.36 -90.09
N LYS A 50 -69.34 -95.47 -89.49
CA LYS A 50 -68.90 -95.84 -88.13
C LYS A 50 -67.40 -96.00 -88.01
N HIS A 51 -66.76 -96.67 -88.97
CA HIS A 51 -65.31 -96.81 -88.98
C HIS A 51 -64.60 -95.45 -89.15
N ALA A 52 -65.16 -94.52 -89.93
CA ALA A 52 -64.64 -93.17 -90.05
C ALA A 52 -64.80 -92.36 -88.74
N GLU A 53 -65.92 -92.49 -88.03
CA GLU A 53 -66.18 -91.87 -86.73
C GLU A 53 -65.26 -92.42 -85.63
N GLU A 54 -65.11 -93.75 -85.52
CA GLU A 54 -64.15 -94.38 -84.60
C GLU A 54 -62.71 -93.95 -84.92
N LYS A 55 -62.33 -93.92 -86.20
CA LYS A 55 -61.00 -93.47 -86.62
C LYS A 55 -60.76 -91.98 -86.33
N LEU A 56 -61.78 -91.14 -86.46
CA LEU A 56 -61.71 -89.72 -86.09
C LEU A 56 -61.64 -89.54 -84.56
N MET A 57 -62.36 -90.36 -83.79
CA MET A 57 -62.26 -90.38 -82.33
C MET A 57 -60.86 -90.80 -81.88
N LEU A 58 -60.33 -91.90 -82.42
CA LEU A 58 -58.98 -92.39 -82.14
C LEU A 58 -57.90 -91.38 -82.51
N VAL A 59 -58.01 -90.70 -83.66
CA VAL A 59 -57.06 -89.64 -84.05
C VAL A 59 -57.14 -88.43 -83.10
N LYS A 60 -58.34 -88.01 -82.69
CA LYS A 60 -58.49 -86.92 -81.70
C LYS A 60 -57.92 -87.30 -80.33
N GLU A 61 -58.16 -88.52 -79.87
CA GLU A 61 -57.63 -89.02 -78.61
C GLU A 61 -56.11 -89.20 -78.68
N GLN A 62 -55.57 -89.69 -79.80
CA GLN A 62 -54.14 -89.77 -80.05
C GLN A 62 -53.49 -88.37 -80.07
N GLN A 63 -54.15 -87.36 -80.63
CA GLN A 63 -53.69 -85.96 -80.57
C GLN A 63 -53.78 -85.38 -79.15
N ARG A 64 -54.83 -85.69 -78.37
CA ARG A 64 -54.95 -85.30 -76.96
C ARG A 64 -53.82 -85.90 -76.13
N LEU A 65 -53.60 -87.20 -76.26
CA LEU A 65 -52.52 -87.91 -75.57
C LEU A 65 -51.13 -87.42 -76.00
N LEU A 66 -50.92 -87.07 -77.27
CA LEU A 66 -49.66 -86.48 -77.72
C LEU A 66 -49.43 -85.11 -77.07
N SER A 67 -50.45 -84.25 -77.03
CA SER A 67 -50.39 -82.93 -76.36
C SER A 67 -50.18 -83.06 -74.84
N GLU A 68 -50.80 -84.05 -74.20
CA GLU A 68 -50.57 -84.36 -72.79
C GLU A 68 -49.14 -84.88 -72.55
N CYS A 69 -48.61 -85.73 -73.44
CA CYS A 69 -47.21 -86.14 -73.39
C CYS A 69 -46.23 -84.98 -73.60
N GLU A 70 -46.45 -84.09 -74.57
CA GLU A 70 -45.60 -82.91 -74.80
C GLU A 70 -45.61 -81.94 -73.60
N ASN A 71 -46.80 -81.70 -73.02
CA ASN A 71 -46.94 -80.90 -71.79
C ASN A 71 -46.22 -81.57 -70.60
N LEU A 72 -46.44 -82.86 -70.37
CA LEU A 72 -45.73 -83.62 -69.33
C LEU A 72 -44.22 -83.64 -69.54
N GLN A 73 -43.73 -83.70 -70.79
CA GLN A 73 -42.31 -83.69 -71.11
C GLN A 73 -41.69 -82.29 -70.88
N SER A 74 -42.42 -81.22 -71.18
CA SER A 74 -42.04 -79.84 -70.83
C SER A 74 -42.03 -79.61 -69.31
N GLN A 75 -43.01 -80.15 -68.59
CA GLN A 75 -43.03 -80.14 -67.12
C GLN A 75 -41.86 -80.95 -66.55
N LEU A 76 -41.53 -82.12 -67.12
CA LEU A 76 -40.40 -82.93 -66.69
C LEU A 76 -39.07 -82.19 -66.87
N GLN A 77 -38.86 -81.55 -68.03
CA GLN A 77 -37.67 -80.70 -68.26
C GLN A 77 -37.59 -79.51 -67.31
N THR A 78 -38.74 -78.93 -66.95
CA THR A 78 -38.81 -77.85 -65.94
C THR A 78 -38.39 -78.38 -64.57
N ILE A 79 -38.93 -79.52 -64.14
CA ILE A 79 -38.60 -80.19 -62.86
C ILE A 79 -37.13 -80.65 -62.84
N GLU A 80 -36.57 -81.13 -63.94
CA GLU A 80 -35.15 -81.50 -64.04
C GLU A 80 -34.24 -80.28 -63.93
N LYS A 81 -34.62 -79.14 -64.52
CA LYS A 81 -33.92 -77.87 -64.37
C LYS A 81 -34.01 -77.35 -62.94
N GLU A 82 -35.21 -77.31 -62.34
CA GLU A 82 -35.41 -76.92 -60.95
C GLU A 82 -34.62 -77.82 -59.99
N LYS A 83 -34.60 -79.14 -60.21
CA LYS A 83 -33.76 -80.09 -59.48
C LYS A 83 -32.27 -79.78 -59.62
N CYS A 84 -31.82 -79.37 -60.81
CA CYS A 84 -30.43 -78.96 -61.03
C CYS A 84 -30.07 -77.65 -60.30
N ASP A 85 -30.97 -76.67 -60.30
CA ASP A 85 -30.75 -75.37 -59.66
C ASP A 85 -30.93 -75.45 -58.13
N ILE A 86 -31.81 -76.33 -57.62
CA ILE A 86 -31.88 -76.75 -56.21
C ILE A 86 -30.59 -77.47 -55.81
N ALA A 87 -30.05 -78.39 -56.62
CA ALA A 87 -28.80 -79.08 -56.30
C ALA A 87 -27.59 -78.12 -56.22
N LYS A 88 -27.50 -77.13 -57.13
CA LYS A 88 -26.49 -76.05 -57.04
C LYS A 88 -26.69 -75.22 -55.78
N SER A 89 -27.93 -74.87 -55.45
CA SER A 89 -28.27 -74.07 -54.26
C SER A 89 -27.94 -74.83 -52.96
N ALA A 90 -28.24 -76.13 -52.90
CA ALA A 90 -27.89 -77.01 -51.79
C ALA A 90 -26.37 -77.08 -51.61
N ALA A 91 -25.60 -77.36 -52.68
CA ALA A 91 -24.14 -77.36 -52.63
C ALA A 91 -23.56 -75.99 -52.22
N GLN A 92 -24.18 -74.88 -52.63
CA GLN A 92 -23.75 -73.54 -52.22
C GLN A 92 -24.09 -73.24 -50.75
N VAL A 93 -25.17 -73.78 -50.21
CA VAL A 93 -25.50 -73.71 -48.77
C VAL A 93 -24.57 -74.62 -47.96
N GLU A 94 -24.28 -75.82 -48.44
CA GLU A 94 -23.36 -76.78 -47.80
C GLU A 94 -21.94 -76.22 -47.70
N ASN A 95 -21.39 -75.64 -48.78
CA ASN A 95 -20.09 -74.95 -48.74
C ASN A 95 -20.10 -73.71 -47.83
N LYS A 96 -21.22 -72.98 -47.72
CA LYS A 96 -21.36 -71.87 -46.76
C LYS A 96 -21.42 -72.36 -45.31
N LEU A 97 -22.08 -73.49 -45.08
CA LEU A 97 -22.17 -74.11 -43.75
C LEU A 97 -20.79 -74.60 -43.30
N LEU A 98 -20.06 -75.30 -44.18
CA LEU A 98 -18.68 -75.75 -43.91
C LEU A 98 -17.75 -74.58 -43.56
N LEU A 99 -17.77 -73.50 -44.36
CA LEU A 99 -17.00 -72.28 -44.08
C LEU A 99 -17.44 -71.55 -42.80
N GLN A 100 -18.69 -71.72 -42.38
CA GLN A 100 -19.21 -71.18 -41.12
C GLN A 100 -18.81 -72.07 -39.92
N GLU A 101 -18.73 -73.39 -40.09
CA GLU A 101 -18.17 -74.32 -39.11
C GLU A 101 -16.66 -74.11 -38.93
N GLU A 102 -15.89 -73.97 -40.01
CA GLU A 102 -14.45 -73.64 -39.95
C GLU A 102 -14.22 -72.35 -39.15
N LYS A 103 -14.94 -71.26 -39.47
CA LYS A 103 -14.84 -69.99 -38.74
C LYS A 103 -15.30 -70.09 -37.28
N MET A 104 -16.27 -70.96 -36.98
CA MET A 104 -16.70 -71.23 -35.62
C MET A 104 -15.64 -72.02 -34.83
N GLN A 105 -14.91 -72.94 -35.48
CA GLN A 105 -13.78 -73.65 -34.88
C GLN A 105 -12.56 -72.72 -34.67
N GLU A 106 -12.25 -71.84 -35.63
CA GLU A 106 -11.23 -70.80 -35.47
C GLU A 106 -11.57 -69.86 -34.29
N ALA A 107 -12.80 -69.34 -34.25
CA ALA A 107 -13.26 -68.47 -33.17
C ALA A 107 -13.26 -69.18 -31.80
N LEU A 108 -13.63 -70.47 -31.75
CA LEU A 108 -13.58 -71.27 -30.52
C LEU A 108 -12.13 -71.56 -30.08
N MET A 109 -11.22 -71.81 -31.02
CA MET A 109 -9.79 -71.99 -30.72
C MET A 109 -9.17 -70.69 -30.20
N GLU A 110 -9.52 -69.54 -30.80
CA GLU A 110 -9.08 -68.24 -30.32
C GLU A 110 -9.70 -67.88 -28.97
N GLN A 111 -10.99 -68.18 -28.75
CA GLN A 111 -11.64 -68.04 -27.44
C GLN A 111 -10.93 -68.86 -26.35
N ASN A 112 -10.58 -70.12 -26.64
CA ASN A 112 -9.87 -70.98 -25.69
C ASN A 112 -8.46 -70.42 -25.36
N LYS A 113 -7.75 -69.90 -26.38
CA LYS A 113 -6.46 -69.22 -26.20
C LYS A 113 -6.57 -67.96 -25.34
N TRP A 114 -7.60 -67.13 -25.55
CA TRP A 114 -7.88 -65.98 -24.68
C TRP A 114 -8.26 -66.41 -23.27
N GLN A 115 -9.01 -67.51 -23.10
CA GLN A 115 -9.36 -68.04 -21.79
C GLN A 115 -8.12 -68.54 -21.02
N GLU A 116 -7.16 -69.21 -21.68
CA GLU A 116 -5.88 -69.57 -21.04
C GLU A 116 -5.07 -68.33 -20.62
N GLN A 117 -5.05 -67.28 -21.45
CA GLN A 117 -4.38 -66.02 -21.12
C GLN A 117 -5.06 -65.31 -19.94
N VAL A 118 -6.39 -65.25 -19.90
CA VAL A 118 -7.15 -64.75 -18.74
C VAL A 118 -6.82 -65.59 -17.50
N ASN A 119 -6.84 -66.92 -17.58
CA ASN A 119 -6.54 -67.80 -16.45
C ASN A 119 -5.08 -67.66 -15.96
N ASP A 120 -4.12 -67.30 -16.82
CA ASP A 120 -2.74 -66.99 -16.43
C ASP A 120 -2.60 -65.59 -15.80
N VAL A 121 -3.28 -64.58 -16.36
CA VAL A 121 -3.36 -63.24 -15.76
C VAL A 121 -4.05 -63.25 -14.40
N GLU A 122 -5.14 -64.01 -14.23
CA GLU A 122 -5.82 -64.18 -12.95
C GLU A 122 -4.92 -64.86 -11.90
N ARG A 123 -4.13 -65.87 -12.29
CA ARG A 123 -3.15 -66.52 -11.39
C ARG A 123 -2.04 -65.56 -10.99
N LYS A 124 -1.49 -64.78 -11.94
CA LYS A 124 -0.50 -63.72 -11.65
C LYS A 124 -1.07 -62.64 -10.74
N PHE A 125 -2.29 -62.18 -11.01
CA PHE A 125 -3.00 -61.21 -10.18
C PHE A 125 -3.26 -61.74 -8.76
N HIS A 126 -3.64 -63.01 -8.60
CA HIS A 126 -3.77 -63.62 -7.27
C HIS A 126 -2.42 -63.77 -6.55
N SER A 127 -1.33 -64.08 -7.25
CA SER A 127 0.03 -64.09 -6.66
C SER A 127 0.43 -62.70 -6.17
N GLN A 128 0.32 -61.69 -7.04
CA GLN A 128 0.65 -60.29 -6.70
C GLN A 128 -0.26 -59.74 -5.60
N LYS A 129 -1.56 -60.08 -5.60
CA LYS A 129 -2.50 -59.73 -4.53
C LYS A 129 -2.10 -60.36 -3.19
N ASN A 130 -1.66 -61.62 -3.17
CA ASN A 130 -1.20 -62.28 -1.95
C ASN A 130 0.14 -61.72 -1.47
N GLU A 131 1.07 -61.42 -2.38
CA GLU A 131 2.34 -60.72 -2.08
C GLU A 131 2.08 -59.33 -1.49
N LEU A 132 1.19 -58.54 -2.12
CA LEU A 132 0.77 -57.21 -1.66
C LEU A 132 0.07 -57.26 -0.31
N VAL A 133 -0.81 -58.24 -0.07
CA VAL A 133 -1.42 -58.47 1.26
C VAL A 133 -0.35 -58.84 2.29
N SER A 134 0.69 -59.60 1.93
CA SER A 134 1.81 -59.90 2.84
C SER A 134 2.70 -58.68 3.11
N ALA A 135 2.93 -57.84 2.10
CA ALA A 135 3.71 -56.62 2.19
C ALA A 135 2.98 -55.59 3.06
N HIS A 136 1.69 -55.36 2.80
CA HIS A 136 0.84 -54.47 3.59
C HIS A 136 0.64 -54.98 5.02
N ALA A 137 0.61 -56.31 5.25
CA ALA A 137 0.61 -56.86 6.60
C ALA A 137 1.92 -56.55 7.36
N LYS A 138 3.08 -56.70 6.71
CA LYS A 138 4.39 -56.33 7.30
C LYS A 138 4.51 -54.83 7.55
N GLU A 139 4.12 -54.02 6.56
CA GLU A 139 4.08 -52.55 6.64
C GLU A 139 3.16 -52.09 7.78
N LYS A 140 1.98 -52.69 7.92
CA LYS A 140 1.06 -52.44 9.04
C LYS A 140 1.65 -52.86 10.39
N THR A 141 2.42 -53.95 10.47
CA THR A 141 3.16 -54.31 11.70
C THR A 141 4.22 -53.26 12.03
N LEU A 142 5.04 -52.86 11.04
CA LEU A 142 6.03 -51.78 11.17
C LEU A 142 5.39 -50.46 11.61
N PHE A 143 4.23 -50.10 11.04
CA PHE A 143 3.49 -48.89 11.40
C PHE A 143 2.92 -48.96 12.82
N ILE A 144 2.48 -50.14 13.28
CA ILE A 144 2.03 -50.34 14.67
C ILE A 144 3.22 -50.24 15.64
N GLU A 145 4.38 -50.80 15.30
CA GLU A 145 5.62 -50.68 16.09
C GLU A 145 6.12 -49.23 16.15
N GLU A 146 6.12 -48.51 15.03
CA GLU A 146 6.46 -47.09 14.97
C GLU A 146 5.42 -46.22 15.71
N GLN A 147 4.12 -46.53 15.62
CA GLN A 147 3.08 -45.85 16.41
C GLN A 147 3.31 -46.05 17.91
N GLN A 148 3.57 -47.28 18.37
CA GLN A 148 3.85 -47.57 19.78
C GLN A 148 5.15 -46.86 20.25
N ARG A 149 6.15 -46.78 19.39
CA ARG A 149 7.40 -46.02 19.62
C ARG A 149 7.15 -44.51 19.68
N LEU A 150 6.26 -43.97 18.85
CA LEU A 150 5.86 -42.56 18.85
C LEU A 150 5.00 -42.24 20.07
N GLU A 151 4.08 -43.12 20.48
CA GLU A 151 3.32 -42.98 21.72
C GLU A 151 4.21 -43.03 22.97
N SER A 152 5.25 -43.86 22.99
CA SER A 152 6.20 -43.88 24.13
C SER A 152 7.07 -42.63 24.18
N LYS A 153 7.54 -42.12 23.02
CA LYS A 153 8.16 -40.80 22.90
C LYS A 153 7.21 -39.67 23.34
N PHE A 154 5.95 -39.70 22.92
CA PHE A 154 4.94 -38.71 23.27
C PHE A 154 4.69 -38.70 24.78
N LYS A 155 4.56 -39.87 25.42
CA LYS A 155 4.44 -39.99 26.89
C LYS A 155 5.70 -39.45 27.62
N SER A 156 6.90 -39.67 27.07
CA SER A 156 8.14 -39.07 27.58
C SER A 156 8.17 -37.54 27.43
N LEU A 157 7.78 -37.01 26.26
CA LEU A 157 7.70 -35.58 25.98
C LEU A 157 6.62 -34.88 26.82
N GLN A 158 5.47 -35.52 27.03
CA GLN A 158 4.43 -35.07 27.95
C GLN A 158 4.97 -34.99 29.39
N SER A 159 5.73 -35.99 29.84
CA SER A 159 6.37 -35.94 31.16
C SER A 159 7.40 -34.81 31.27
N GLN A 160 8.19 -34.57 30.22
CA GLN A 160 9.15 -33.47 30.17
C GLN A 160 8.45 -32.10 30.12
N LEU A 161 7.35 -31.98 29.37
CA LEU A 161 6.51 -30.78 29.31
C LEU A 161 5.92 -30.46 30.69
N ASN A 162 5.36 -31.45 31.39
CA ASN A 162 4.85 -31.28 32.75
C ASN A 162 5.96 -30.84 33.74
N THR A 163 7.21 -31.32 33.56
CA THR A 163 8.37 -30.84 34.34
C THR A 163 8.70 -29.38 33.99
N LEU A 164 8.73 -29.03 32.70
CA LEU A 164 8.98 -27.65 32.24
C LEU A 164 7.87 -26.67 32.63
N GLU A 165 6.61 -27.11 32.75
CA GLU A 165 5.52 -26.31 33.30
C GLU A 165 5.69 -26.08 34.81
N GLN A 166 6.12 -27.10 35.56
CA GLN A 166 6.45 -26.93 36.98
C GLN A 166 7.67 -26.01 37.17
N ASP A 167 8.70 -26.13 36.34
CA ASP A 167 9.86 -25.24 36.36
C ASP A 167 9.49 -23.81 35.92
N LYS A 168 8.57 -23.64 34.97
CA LYS A 168 7.99 -22.34 34.62
C LYS A 168 7.26 -21.70 35.80
N ILE A 169 6.51 -22.48 36.60
CA ILE A 169 5.90 -21.99 37.84
C ILE A 169 6.98 -21.57 38.85
N ASN A 170 7.98 -22.45 39.09
CA ASN A 170 9.10 -22.17 40.00
C ASN A 170 9.87 -20.88 39.60
N ILE A 171 10.11 -20.69 38.29
CA ILE A 171 10.75 -19.49 37.72
C ILE A 171 9.85 -18.26 37.85
N THR A 172 8.53 -18.39 37.70
CA THR A 172 7.58 -17.30 37.90
C THR A 172 7.57 -16.83 39.35
N ASP A 173 7.59 -17.75 40.31
CA ASP A 173 7.73 -17.43 41.74
C ASP A 173 9.09 -16.78 42.06
N MET A 174 10.17 -17.26 41.44
CA MET A 174 11.49 -16.61 41.54
C MET A 174 11.51 -15.19 40.96
N ILE A 175 10.79 -14.93 39.87
CA ILE A 175 10.64 -13.59 39.29
C ILE A 175 9.83 -12.70 40.24
N ALA A 176 8.71 -13.16 40.78
CA ALA A 176 7.93 -12.39 41.77
C ALA A 176 8.74 -12.06 43.03
N GLN A 177 9.59 -13.00 43.50
CA GLN A 177 10.53 -12.75 44.60
C GLN A 177 11.63 -11.75 44.22
N LYS A 178 12.20 -11.85 43.01
CA LYS A 178 13.18 -10.91 42.46
C LYS A 178 12.61 -9.50 42.35
N ASP A 179 11.38 -9.34 41.86
CA ASP A 179 10.74 -8.04 41.69
C ASP A 179 10.38 -7.42 43.04
N THR A 180 9.98 -8.25 44.02
CA THR A 180 9.85 -7.85 45.44
C THR A 180 11.19 -7.37 46.02
N LEU A 181 12.31 -8.01 45.64
CA LEU A 181 13.65 -7.60 46.08
C LEU A 181 14.11 -6.32 45.38
N ILE A 182 13.84 -6.16 44.08
CA ILE A 182 14.10 -4.95 43.30
C ILE A 182 13.32 -3.76 43.89
N SER A 183 12.05 -3.95 44.25
CA SER A 183 11.26 -2.90 44.90
C SER A 183 11.86 -2.46 46.25
N LYS A 184 12.37 -3.41 47.06
CA LYS A 184 13.09 -3.08 48.30
C LYS A 184 14.37 -2.30 48.03
N LEU A 185 15.20 -2.75 47.09
CA LEU A 185 16.45 -2.08 46.69
C LEU A 185 16.19 -0.68 46.10
N GLN A 186 15.12 -0.50 45.32
CA GLN A 186 14.70 0.81 44.81
C GLN A 186 14.28 1.77 45.94
N ASN A 187 13.60 1.27 46.97
CA ASN A 187 13.25 2.06 48.15
C ASN A 187 14.50 2.43 48.98
N GLU A 188 15.46 1.51 49.15
CA GLU A 188 16.75 1.79 49.80
C GLU A 188 17.59 2.81 49.00
N ILE A 189 17.67 2.66 47.67
CA ILE A 189 18.32 3.63 46.78
C ILE A 189 17.66 5.01 46.87
N SER A 190 16.32 5.07 46.96
CA SER A 190 15.57 6.31 47.16
C SER A 190 15.90 6.96 48.52
N MET A 191 15.97 6.17 49.60
CA MET A 191 16.38 6.61 50.93
C MET A 191 17.82 7.19 50.91
N TYR A 192 18.79 6.43 50.39
CA TYR A 192 20.18 6.88 50.29
C TYR A 192 20.35 8.10 49.39
N LYS A 193 19.58 8.22 48.30
CA LYS A 193 19.57 9.41 47.45
C LYS A 193 19.13 10.65 48.23
N ASN A 194 18.07 10.55 49.03
CA ASN A 194 17.62 11.64 49.90
C ASN A 194 18.67 11.99 50.98
N GLU A 195 19.34 10.99 51.58
CA GLU A 195 20.44 11.24 52.52
C GLU A 195 21.63 11.95 51.86
N ILE A 196 22.03 11.52 50.65
CA ILE A 196 23.08 12.18 49.85
C ILE A 196 22.68 13.62 49.51
N GLU A 197 21.42 13.89 49.17
CA GLU A 197 20.94 15.25 48.90
C GLU A 197 20.97 16.15 50.16
N VAL A 198 20.63 15.62 51.34
CA VAL A 198 20.80 16.32 52.62
C VAL A 198 22.28 16.54 52.96
N ILE A 199 23.16 15.58 52.65
CA ILE A 199 24.62 15.70 52.85
C ILE A 199 25.20 16.77 51.90
N MET A 200 24.84 16.77 50.62
CA MET A 200 25.24 17.81 49.66
C MET A 200 24.73 19.19 50.07
N THR A 201 23.49 19.29 50.57
CA THR A 201 22.94 20.54 51.09
C THR A 201 23.75 21.06 52.29
N ARG A 202 24.15 20.18 53.22
CA ARG A 202 25.04 20.53 54.34
C ARG A 202 26.45 20.90 53.88
N TYR A 203 27.00 20.17 52.91
CA TYR A 203 28.32 20.46 52.33
C TYR A 203 28.34 21.83 51.67
N ASN A 204 27.35 22.16 50.84
CA ASN A 204 27.22 23.47 50.21
C ASN A 204 27.06 24.61 51.24
N GLN A 205 26.30 24.38 52.32
CA GLN A 205 26.23 25.32 53.46
C GLN A 205 27.56 25.45 54.22
N MET A 206 28.39 24.40 54.26
CA MET A 206 29.75 24.48 54.83
C MET A 206 30.72 25.21 53.90
N CYS A 207 30.64 25.01 52.58
CA CYS A 207 31.42 25.76 51.60
C CYS A 207 31.13 27.26 51.68
N ALA A 208 29.85 27.67 51.63
CA ALA A 208 29.46 29.07 51.77
C ALA A 208 29.89 29.70 53.11
N LYS A 209 29.91 28.92 54.21
CA LYS A 209 30.49 29.36 55.49
C LYS A 209 32.02 29.46 55.45
N SER A 210 32.70 28.57 54.74
CA SER A 210 34.15 28.60 54.56
C SER A 210 34.59 29.79 53.69
N GLU A 211 33.82 30.13 52.66
CA GLU A 211 34.02 31.32 51.83
C GLU A 211 33.84 32.60 52.67
N ALA A 212 32.73 32.71 53.42
CA ALA A 212 32.52 33.84 54.33
C ALA A 212 33.59 33.95 55.44
N LEU A 213 34.16 32.82 55.89
CA LEU A 213 35.30 32.80 56.82
C LEU A 213 36.62 33.21 56.14
N LEU A 214 36.86 32.84 54.88
CA LEU A 214 37.99 33.27 54.08
C LEU A 214 37.94 34.79 53.79
N ASP A 215 36.76 35.32 53.47
CA ASP A 215 36.56 36.78 53.34
C ASP A 215 36.82 37.51 54.67
N THR A 216 36.33 36.95 55.78
CA THR A 216 36.58 37.48 57.13
C THR A 216 38.06 37.41 57.50
N GLN A 217 38.76 36.33 57.15
CA GLN A 217 40.20 36.17 57.34
C GLN A 217 40.97 37.19 56.48
N SER A 218 40.63 37.35 55.20
CA SER A 218 41.22 38.35 54.31
C SER A 218 41.04 39.77 54.87
N MET A 219 39.85 40.10 55.39
CA MET A 219 39.62 41.38 56.07
C MET A 219 40.51 41.56 57.31
N LEU A 220 40.62 40.53 58.16
CA LEU A 220 41.48 40.53 59.35
C LEU A 220 42.97 40.60 59.02
N GLU A 221 43.43 39.94 57.95
CA GLU A 221 44.81 40.00 57.47
C GLU A 221 45.15 41.38 56.90
N ASN A 222 44.22 42.03 56.19
CA ASN A 222 44.39 43.42 55.75
C ASN A 222 44.40 44.39 56.95
N GLU A 223 43.56 44.19 57.96
CA GLU A 223 43.59 45.01 59.18
C GLU A 223 44.87 44.77 60.00
N LEU A 224 45.33 43.52 60.09
CA LEU A 224 46.58 43.13 60.73
C LEU A 224 47.78 43.74 60.00
N ARG A 225 47.83 43.69 58.66
CA ARG A 225 48.88 44.36 57.86
C ARG A 225 48.89 45.86 58.14
N THR A 226 47.72 46.51 58.13
CA THR A 226 47.57 47.94 58.45
C THR A 226 48.03 48.28 59.89
N LYS A 227 47.82 47.37 60.85
CA LYS A 227 48.32 47.50 62.23
C LYS A 227 49.83 47.28 62.31
N THR A 228 50.38 46.31 61.58
CA THR A 228 51.81 46.03 61.49
C THR A 228 52.58 47.17 60.84
N GLU A 229 52.07 47.76 59.76
CA GLU A 229 52.62 48.97 59.13
C GLU A 229 52.68 50.16 60.12
N LYS A 230 51.62 50.34 60.92
CA LYS A 230 51.60 51.35 62.00
C LYS A 230 52.60 51.03 63.12
N ILE A 231 52.76 49.76 63.50
CA ILE A 231 53.77 49.33 64.48
C ILE A 231 55.18 49.60 63.92
N GLN A 232 55.47 49.22 62.68
CA GLN A 232 56.76 49.46 62.03
C GLN A 232 57.11 50.96 61.97
N HIS A 233 56.11 51.81 61.72
CA HIS A 233 56.26 53.27 61.78
C HIS A 233 56.51 53.77 63.21
N LEU A 234 55.77 53.27 64.21
CA LEU A 234 55.99 53.60 65.63
C LEU A 234 57.36 53.13 66.13
N GLU A 235 57.83 51.95 65.72
CA GLU A 235 59.18 51.44 66.00
C GLU A 235 60.26 52.30 65.33
N THR A 236 60.03 52.75 64.09
CA THR A 236 60.95 53.67 63.39
C THR A 236 61.04 55.01 64.14
N MET A 237 59.91 55.55 64.60
CA MET A 237 59.91 56.73 65.47
C MET A 237 60.59 56.47 66.82
N LEU A 238 60.32 55.35 67.48
CA LEU A 238 60.93 54.96 68.75
C LEU A 238 62.44 54.80 68.63
N ASN A 239 62.94 54.24 67.54
CA ASN A 239 64.37 54.15 67.26
C ASN A 239 64.98 55.54 66.98
N SER A 240 64.26 56.45 66.32
CA SER A 240 64.67 57.87 66.17
C SER A 240 64.69 58.65 67.51
N LEU A 241 63.87 58.21 68.47
CA LEU A 241 63.82 58.77 69.83
C LEU A 241 64.94 58.18 70.69
N LYS A 242 65.19 56.87 70.64
CA LYS A 242 66.36 56.22 71.27
C LYS A 242 67.68 56.78 70.75
N LEU A 243 67.77 57.10 69.46
CA LEU A 243 68.97 57.75 68.90
C LEU A 243 69.18 59.15 69.49
N ARG A 244 68.10 59.92 69.70
CA ARG A 244 68.13 61.20 70.44
C ARG A 244 68.44 61.03 71.93
N GLU A 245 67.86 60.02 72.58
CA GLU A 245 68.11 59.65 73.98
C GLU A 245 69.58 59.30 74.20
N THR A 246 70.19 58.47 73.34
CA THR A 246 71.64 58.20 73.39
C THR A 246 72.48 59.44 73.10
N GLY A 247 71.99 60.39 72.29
CA GLY A 247 72.57 61.72 72.15
C GLY A 247 72.56 62.50 73.47
N PHE A 248 71.39 62.61 74.11
CA PHE A 248 71.25 63.27 75.41
C PHE A 248 72.06 62.59 76.52
N VAL A 249 72.15 61.26 76.55
CA VAL A 249 73.01 60.52 77.49
C VAL A 249 74.48 60.84 77.26
N ASN A 250 74.94 60.96 76.00
CA ASN A 250 76.31 61.37 75.70
C ASN A 250 76.58 62.82 76.12
N ASP A 251 75.63 63.75 75.96
CA ASP A 251 75.77 65.12 76.47
C ASP A 251 75.68 65.19 78.01
N ILE A 252 74.87 64.35 78.67
CA ILE A 252 74.86 64.19 80.14
C ILE A 252 76.23 63.68 80.63
N ASN A 253 76.76 62.60 80.07
CA ASN A 253 78.09 62.06 80.40
C ASN A 253 79.20 63.12 80.20
N ARG A 254 79.04 63.99 79.20
CA ARG A 254 79.95 65.12 78.90
C ARG A 254 79.80 66.27 79.90
N ILE A 255 78.60 66.51 80.44
CA ILE A 255 78.33 67.44 81.53
C ILE A 255 78.86 66.89 82.86
N GLU A 256 78.63 65.61 83.18
CA GLU A 256 79.17 64.93 84.35
C GLU A 256 80.71 64.95 84.34
N LYS A 257 81.34 64.69 83.19
CA LYS A 257 82.80 64.77 83.07
C LYS A 257 83.34 66.19 83.32
N LYS A 258 82.63 67.25 82.90
CA LYS A 258 82.94 68.64 83.27
C LYS A 258 82.74 68.89 84.77
N LEU A 259 81.62 68.43 85.32
CA LEU A 259 81.30 68.58 86.73
C LEU A 259 82.33 67.88 87.63
N SER A 260 82.83 66.71 87.23
CA SER A 260 83.91 66.00 87.92
C SER A 260 85.21 66.81 87.92
N SER A 261 85.58 67.47 86.82
CA SER A 261 86.75 68.35 86.80
C SER A 261 86.59 69.60 87.67
N GLU A 262 85.39 70.17 87.77
CA GLU A 262 85.10 71.27 88.70
C GLU A 262 85.10 70.79 90.17
N ILE A 263 84.62 69.58 90.45
CA ILE A 263 84.66 68.97 91.79
C ILE A 263 86.11 68.73 92.24
N ASP A 264 86.99 68.23 91.37
CA ASP A 264 88.40 68.04 91.73
C ASP A 264 89.17 69.38 91.80
N TYR A 265 88.77 70.40 91.03
CA TYR A 265 89.25 71.77 91.21
C TYR A 265 88.81 72.35 92.56
N SER A 266 87.55 72.11 92.98
CA SER A 266 87.03 72.49 94.30
C SER A 266 87.79 71.80 95.44
N LYS A 267 88.04 70.49 95.35
CA LYS A 267 88.89 69.77 96.34
C LYS A 267 90.32 70.30 96.39
N ASN A 268 90.87 70.77 95.27
CA ASN A 268 92.20 71.40 95.24
C ASN A 268 92.20 72.72 96.04
N LEU A 269 91.11 73.50 95.93
CA LEU A 269 90.87 74.71 96.73
C LEU A 269 90.65 74.39 98.22
N GLU A 270 89.87 73.36 98.57
CA GLU A 270 89.67 72.93 99.97
C GLU A 270 90.98 72.49 100.64
N ASN A 271 91.81 71.72 99.93
CA ASN A 271 93.13 71.31 100.45
C ASN A 271 94.06 72.51 100.69
N LYS A 272 94.04 73.53 99.80
CA LYS A 272 94.76 74.78 100.00
C LYS A 272 94.22 75.58 101.19
N LEU A 273 92.90 75.65 101.34
CA LEU A 273 92.25 76.31 102.48
C LEU A 273 92.64 75.65 103.81
N SER A 274 92.69 74.32 103.85
CA SER A 274 93.14 73.55 105.03
C SER A 274 94.60 73.82 105.41
N SER A 275 95.49 74.08 104.44
CA SER A 275 96.86 74.52 104.71
C SER A 275 96.87 75.89 105.39
N VAL A 276 96.22 76.89 104.78
CA VAL A 276 96.18 78.27 105.29
C VAL A 276 95.55 78.37 106.68
N GLN A 277 94.57 77.52 106.99
CA GLN A 277 93.97 77.43 108.33
C GLN A 277 94.95 76.91 109.40
N LYS A 278 95.88 76.02 109.06
CA LYS A 278 96.93 75.56 109.99
C LYS A 278 97.97 76.64 110.25
N ASP A 279 98.39 77.35 109.20
CA ASP A 279 99.35 78.46 109.31
C ASP A 279 98.78 79.59 110.20
N LEU A 280 97.48 79.88 110.06
CA LEU A 280 96.77 80.85 110.90
C LEU A 280 96.71 80.44 112.38
N GLN A 281 96.48 79.15 112.69
CA GLN A 281 96.51 78.65 114.07
C GLN A 281 97.92 78.73 114.68
N PHE A 282 98.98 78.52 113.89
CA PHE A 282 100.35 78.68 114.36
C PHE A 282 100.67 80.13 114.72
N ALA A 283 100.30 81.08 113.84
CA ALA A 283 100.48 82.51 114.07
C ALA A 283 99.71 83.02 115.31
N GLN A 284 98.48 82.56 115.52
CA GLN A 284 97.68 82.90 116.70
C GLN A 284 98.34 82.41 118.00
N LYS A 285 99.00 81.24 117.98
CA LYS A 285 99.66 80.66 119.16
C LYS A 285 100.89 81.46 119.61
N GLN A 286 101.73 81.92 118.67
CA GLN A 286 102.88 82.79 118.99
C GLN A 286 102.43 84.14 119.61
N ASN A 287 101.32 84.70 119.11
CA ASN A 287 100.83 86.01 119.58
C ASN A 287 100.40 85.96 121.06
N ALA A 288 99.87 84.83 121.52
CA ALA A 288 99.49 84.61 122.92
C ALA A 288 100.70 84.49 123.88
N GLU A 289 101.86 84.02 123.41
CA GLU A 289 103.09 84.00 124.23
C GLU A 289 103.73 85.40 124.31
N MET A 290 103.68 86.19 123.23
CA MET A 290 104.18 87.56 123.22
C MET A 290 103.50 88.46 124.26
N GLN A 291 102.18 88.36 124.40
CA GLN A 291 101.43 89.19 125.36
C GLN A 291 101.82 88.93 126.82
N LYS A 292 102.18 87.68 127.18
CA LYS A 292 102.66 87.34 128.54
C LYS A 292 104.02 87.93 128.92
N ILE A 293 104.82 88.36 127.94
CA ILE A 293 106.10 89.05 128.20
C ILE A 293 105.86 90.55 128.36
N LEU A 294 104.91 91.12 127.61
CA LEU A 294 104.67 92.57 127.53
C LEU A 294 104.20 93.20 128.85
N GLU A 295 103.40 92.49 129.65
CA GLU A 295 102.94 92.97 130.97
C GLU A 295 104.08 93.06 132.01
N LYS A 296 105.20 92.37 131.79
CA LYS A 296 106.30 92.27 132.76
C LYS A 296 107.39 93.34 132.57
N THR A 297 107.22 94.29 131.64
CA THR A 297 108.26 95.29 131.30
C THR A 297 107.70 96.70 131.12
N LYS A 298 106.66 97.06 131.90
CA LYS A 298 106.10 98.42 131.91
C LYS A 298 105.85 99.02 133.30
N SER A 299 106.58 98.53 134.31
CA SER A 299 106.62 99.07 135.68
C SER A 299 107.88 99.90 135.97
N ASN A 300 108.51 100.48 134.94
CA ASN A 300 109.67 101.37 135.06
C ASN A 300 109.53 102.54 134.07
N ASN A 301 109.97 103.72 134.54
CA ASN A 301 110.15 104.96 133.76
C ASN A 301 108.88 105.62 133.21
N GLU A 302 108.01 106.04 134.11
CA GLU A 302 107.21 107.26 133.94
C GLU A 302 108.14 108.49 133.96
N PHE A 303 108.58 108.99 132.80
CA PHE A 303 109.06 110.37 132.68
C PHE A 303 109.05 110.88 131.22
N SER A 304 108.87 112.20 131.08
CA SER A 304 108.98 113.02 129.86
C SER A 304 107.79 113.04 128.88
N ILE A 305 107.28 114.27 128.68
CA ILE A 305 106.83 114.86 127.39
C ILE A 305 105.62 114.19 126.70
N ASN A 306 104.41 114.75 126.63
CA ASN A 306 103.88 116.09 126.94
C ASN A 306 104.53 117.26 126.16
N THR A 307 103.78 117.87 125.22
CA THR A 307 104.20 118.82 124.14
C THR A 307 104.49 118.14 122.79
N LEU A 308 104.06 118.80 121.69
CA LEU A 308 104.01 118.32 120.28
C LEU A 308 102.99 117.17 120.02
N GLN A 309 101.67 117.37 119.98
CA GLN A 309 100.86 118.58 119.77
C GLN A 309 100.90 119.16 118.33
N HIS A 310 99.71 119.46 117.80
CA HIS A 310 99.40 120.43 116.73
C HIS A 310 99.59 120.08 115.22
N GLN A 311 99.94 118.86 114.82
CA GLN A 311 99.82 118.43 113.41
C GLN A 311 99.13 117.04 113.32
N LEU A 312 98.27 116.72 112.33
CA LEU A 312 97.83 117.49 111.15
C LEU A 312 96.31 117.35 110.95
N LYS A 313 95.53 118.43 111.15
CA LYS A 313 94.06 118.45 111.02
C LYS A 313 93.64 118.90 109.62
N THR A 314 94.04 118.17 108.57
CA THR A 314 93.77 118.54 107.17
C THR A 314 93.70 117.31 106.27
N LEU A 315 92.93 117.40 105.17
CA LEU A 315 92.74 116.35 104.14
C LEU A 315 92.04 115.07 104.67
N GLN A 316 90.71 114.95 104.72
CA GLN A 316 89.65 115.13 103.69
C GLN A 316 89.72 114.09 102.54
N LYS A 317 88.61 113.65 101.92
CA LYS A 317 87.14 113.61 102.22
C LYS A 317 86.47 112.94 100.99
N GLU A 318 85.26 112.37 101.14
CA GLU A 318 84.45 111.79 100.03
C GLU A 318 85.13 110.56 99.33
N LYS A 319 84.48 109.74 98.49
CA LYS A 319 83.17 109.79 97.81
C LYS A 319 82.73 108.34 97.45
N GLU A 320 81.49 107.91 97.16
CA GLU A 320 80.07 108.14 97.54
C GLU A 320 79.21 107.37 96.48
N ILE A 321 77.90 107.12 96.74
CA ILE A 321 76.81 106.85 95.74
C ILE A 321 76.78 105.44 95.04
N ILE A 322 75.83 104.52 95.34
CA ILE A 322 74.42 104.37 94.85
C ILE A 322 74.28 104.10 93.32
N THR A 323 73.43 103.13 92.88
CA THR A 323 72.19 103.29 92.04
C THR A 323 71.45 101.92 91.90
N ARG A 324 70.32 101.83 91.16
CA ARG A 324 69.14 101.02 91.52
C ARG A 324 68.08 100.85 90.36
N GLU A 325 67.35 99.71 90.33
CA GLU A 325 66.06 99.41 89.63
C GLU A 325 65.94 99.39 88.07
N SER A 326 64.95 98.62 87.53
CA SER A 326 63.82 99.12 86.68
C SER A 326 63.18 98.10 85.67
N THR A 327 62.26 98.56 84.80
CA THR A 327 61.03 97.88 84.30
C THR A 327 60.92 97.47 82.80
N ARG A 328 60.16 96.38 82.52
CA ARG A 328 58.97 96.21 81.63
C ARG A 328 58.90 96.86 80.20
N VAL A 329 58.27 96.12 79.25
CA VAL A 329 57.20 96.55 78.26
C VAL A 329 57.46 96.65 76.72
N LYS A 330 56.63 95.89 75.95
CA LYS A 330 55.96 96.12 74.60
C LYS A 330 56.63 95.96 73.19
N ILE A 331 55.72 95.50 72.28
CA ILE A 331 55.49 95.85 70.85
C ILE A 331 56.12 95.00 69.71
N SER A 332 55.50 95.10 68.52
CA SER A 332 55.36 94.13 67.42
C SER A 332 55.82 94.66 66.04
N ASN A 333 55.90 93.79 65.02
CA ASN A 333 55.60 94.14 63.61
C ASN A 333 55.30 92.89 62.73
N ALA A 334 54.92 93.09 61.45
CA ALA A 334 54.25 92.11 60.57
C ALA A 334 54.90 91.99 59.16
N ASN A 335 54.10 91.59 58.13
CA ASN A 335 54.33 91.61 56.66
C ASN A 335 55.02 90.34 56.02
N LEU A 336 54.71 89.86 54.79
CA LEU A 336 53.56 89.99 53.84
C LEU A 336 53.80 89.05 52.59
N LEU A 337 52.86 88.97 51.63
CA LEU A 337 52.97 88.46 50.22
C LEU A 337 53.06 86.93 49.97
N ASP A 338 52.52 86.31 48.90
CA ASP A 338 51.38 86.71 48.01
C ASP A 338 50.86 85.53 47.12
N SER A 339 49.64 85.66 46.56
CA SER A 339 49.15 85.18 45.22
C SER A 339 49.26 83.68 44.77
N ASP A 340 48.45 83.09 43.87
CA ASP A 340 47.33 83.57 43.03
C ASP A 340 46.29 82.47 42.68
N GLU A 341 45.21 82.94 42.05
CA GLU A 341 43.93 82.37 41.58
C GLU A 341 44.03 81.31 40.42
N ASP A 342 42.98 80.72 39.79
CA ASP A 342 41.52 81.00 39.83
C ASP A 342 40.55 79.84 39.39
N THR A 343 39.24 80.04 39.63
CA THR A 343 37.94 79.53 39.05
C THR A 343 37.85 78.36 38.04
N SER A 344 36.73 77.64 37.83
CA SER A 344 35.41 77.35 38.51
C SER A 344 34.81 76.07 37.83
N SER A 345 33.52 75.67 37.66
CA SER A 345 32.11 76.05 37.93
C SER A 345 31.20 74.82 37.59
N SER A 346 29.88 74.67 37.86
CA SER A 346 28.92 75.20 38.87
C SER A 346 27.52 74.54 38.70
N GLU A 347 26.79 74.25 39.80
CA GLU A 347 25.30 74.05 39.92
C GLU A 347 24.59 72.83 39.24
N LYS A 348 23.38 72.32 39.59
CA LYS A 348 22.32 72.53 40.64
C LYS A 348 21.54 71.18 40.81
N LEU A 349 21.12 70.65 41.98
CA LEU A 349 19.96 70.98 42.87
C LEU A 349 18.55 71.03 42.21
N ILE A 350 17.41 70.53 42.75
CA ILE A 350 17.10 69.62 43.91
C ILE A 350 15.60 69.16 43.95
N ARG A 351 15.28 67.95 44.48
CA ARG A 351 13.95 67.43 45.01
C ARG A 351 12.71 67.44 44.05
N THR A 352 11.48 66.93 44.33
CA THR A 352 10.79 66.33 45.52
C THR A 352 9.73 65.25 45.09
N SER A 353 8.93 64.69 46.02
CA SER A 353 8.09 63.46 45.87
C SER A 353 6.58 63.63 46.19
N LEU A 354 5.70 62.69 45.75
CA LEU A 354 4.63 61.99 46.54
C LEU A 354 3.66 61.09 45.69
N LYS A 355 2.74 60.33 46.34
CA LYS A 355 1.84 59.28 45.76
C LYS A 355 0.38 59.32 46.28
N LYS A 356 -0.62 58.95 45.43
CA LYS A 356 -1.88 58.15 45.69
C LYS A 356 -2.70 58.07 44.37
N ARG A 357 -3.18 56.90 43.88
CA ARG A 357 -4.41 56.09 44.18
C ARG A 357 -5.77 56.78 43.88
N GLN A 358 -6.88 56.14 43.41
CA GLN A 358 -7.18 54.88 42.66
C GLN A 358 -8.74 54.64 42.60
N SER A 359 -9.42 54.44 41.44
CA SER A 359 -10.83 53.92 41.38
C SER A 359 -11.43 53.54 39.98
N GLN A 360 -11.86 52.27 39.85
CA GLN A 360 -13.09 51.69 39.20
C GLN A 360 -13.77 52.25 37.91
N ASP A 361 -13.60 51.54 36.78
CA ASP A 361 -14.53 50.56 36.14
C ASP A 361 -16.09 50.77 36.07
N LYS A 362 -16.71 50.80 34.84
CA LYS A 362 -17.84 49.91 34.37
C LYS A 362 -18.59 50.24 33.04
N SER A 363 -18.66 49.23 32.14
CA SER A 363 -19.79 48.69 31.31
C SER A 363 -20.85 49.49 30.46
N PHE A 364 -20.94 49.13 29.15
CA PHE A 364 -22.12 48.76 28.32
C PHE A 364 -23.27 49.73 27.85
N SER A 365 -23.39 49.89 26.50
CA SER A 365 -24.53 49.47 25.62
C SER A 365 -25.84 50.29 25.34
N ALA A 366 -25.90 50.85 24.11
CA ALA A 366 -26.95 50.67 23.04
C ALA A 366 -28.23 51.56 22.84
N LYS A 367 -28.63 51.62 21.54
CA LYS A 367 -29.94 51.94 20.87
C LYS A 367 -30.44 53.40 20.65
N GLN A 368 -30.56 53.78 19.34
CA GLN A 368 -31.80 54.13 18.56
C GLN A 368 -32.77 55.25 19.09
N GLN A 369 -33.49 56.10 18.32
CA GLN A 369 -34.10 56.04 16.96
C GLN A 369 -34.69 57.44 16.50
N TYR A 370 -35.39 57.51 15.33
CA TYR A 370 -36.29 58.59 14.78
C TYR A 370 -35.71 59.82 14.02
N VAL A 371 -36.41 60.58 13.12
CA VAL A 371 -37.22 60.24 11.89
C VAL A 371 -37.86 61.49 11.17
N ILE A 372 -37.67 61.62 9.83
CA ILE A 372 -38.56 62.09 8.69
C ILE A 372 -39.39 63.42 8.77
N ILE A 373 -39.88 63.92 7.59
CA ILE A 373 -40.89 65.00 7.25
C ILE A 373 -40.23 66.29 6.69
N LEU A 374 -40.59 66.96 5.56
CA LEU A 374 -41.37 66.77 4.28
C LEU A 374 -40.77 67.82 3.26
N THR A 375 -40.84 67.84 1.91
CA THR A 375 -41.59 67.17 0.80
C THR A 375 -42.85 67.92 0.26
N PHE A 376 -42.83 68.48 -0.98
CA PHE A 376 -44.05 68.68 -1.83
C PHE A 376 -43.83 68.91 -3.36
N ALA A 377 -44.88 68.59 -4.14
CA ALA A 377 -45.25 69.03 -5.51
C ALA A 377 -44.79 68.27 -6.79
N HIS A 378 -45.71 67.41 -7.27
CA HIS A 378 -46.04 67.08 -8.69
C HIS A 378 -46.36 68.35 -9.55
N ASN A 379 -46.56 68.34 -10.89
CA ASN A 379 -46.85 67.28 -11.87
C ASN A 379 -46.50 67.66 -13.35
N PHE A 380 -46.87 66.77 -14.30
CA PHE A 380 -46.82 66.84 -15.78
C PHE A 380 -45.45 66.51 -16.45
N ALA A 381 -45.39 65.78 -17.58
CA ALA A 381 -46.27 64.74 -18.12
C ALA A 381 -45.52 63.86 -19.15
N GLN A 382 -45.81 62.56 -19.13
CA GLN A 382 -45.53 61.50 -20.12
C GLN A 382 -44.66 61.81 -21.36
N ILE A 383 -43.45 61.21 -21.39
CA ILE A 383 -42.85 60.51 -22.55
C ILE A 383 -41.53 59.80 -22.12
N ALA A 384 -40.79 60.38 -21.17
CA ALA A 384 -39.46 59.91 -20.74
C ALA A 384 -39.47 58.66 -19.81
N ALA A 385 -40.40 57.73 -19.96
CA ALA A 385 -40.60 56.60 -19.04
C ALA A 385 -40.15 55.26 -19.66
N LYS A 386 -38.83 55.00 -19.67
CA LYS A 386 -38.26 53.64 -19.86
C LYS A 386 -36.77 53.52 -19.52
N ARG A 387 -35.96 54.54 -19.84
CA ARG A 387 -34.51 54.57 -19.57
C ARG A 387 -34.21 54.80 -18.08
N ASN A 388 -33.18 54.14 -17.56
CA ASN A 388 -32.66 54.33 -16.21
C ASN A 388 -31.16 54.67 -16.27
N PRO A 389 -30.75 55.92 -15.96
CA PRO A 389 -29.35 56.35 -16.02
C PRO A 389 -28.39 55.54 -15.15
N GLU A 390 -28.87 54.98 -14.02
CA GLU A 390 -28.02 54.18 -13.12
C GLU A 390 -27.68 52.82 -13.75
N GLN A 391 -28.66 52.17 -14.38
CA GLN A 391 -28.45 50.89 -15.08
C GLN A 391 -27.68 51.04 -16.40
N GLU A 392 -27.84 52.16 -17.11
CA GLU A 392 -27.01 52.49 -18.27
C GLU A 392 -25.54 52.68 -17.86
N LYS A 393 -25.29 53.37 -16.74
CA LYS A 393 -23.96 53.53 -16.18
C LYS A 393 -23.36 52.20 -15.70
N GLU A 394 -24.14 51.36 -15.01
CA GLU A 394 -23.69 50.02 -14.58
C GLU A 394 -23.33 49.13 -15.79
N ALA A 395 -24.17 49.12 -16.83
CA ALA A 395 -23.88 48.42 -18.08
C ALA A 395 -22.64 48.96 -18.79
N GLN A 396 -22.42 50.28 -18.78
CA GLN A 396 -21.18 50.89 -19.29
C GLN A 396 -19.96 50.42 -18.50
N GLU A 397 -19.95 50.60 -17.17
CA GLU A 397 -18.81 50.23 -16.32
C GLU A 397 -18.48 48.73 -16.41
N TRP A 398 -19.51 47.88 -16.60
CA TRP A 398 -19.34 46.46 -16.89
C TRP A 398 -18.65 46.21 -18.25
N ILE A 399 -19.13 46.80 -19.35
CA ILE A 399 -18.51 46.66 -20.69
C ILE A 399 -17.06 47.14 -20.66
N GLU A 400 -16.80 48.30 -20.05
CA GLU A 400 -15.47 48.88 -19.90
C GLU A 400 -14.52 47.96 -19.11
N SER A 401 -15.03 47.28 -18.07
CA SER A 401 -14.25 46.32 -17.27
C SER A 401 -13.84 45.07 -18.04
N ILE A 402 -14.70 44.57 -18.95
CA ILE A 402 -14.42 43.40 -19.78
C ILE A 402 -13.45 43.76 -20.92
N LEU A 403 -13.63 44.92 -21.55
CA LEU A 403 -12.80 45.39 -22.67
C LEU A 403 -11.46 45.99 -22.22
N GLY A 404 -11.33 46.43 -20.96
CA GLY A 404 -10.15 47.10 -20.44
C GLY A 404 -9.94 48.51 -21.00
N LYS A 405 -11.02 49.17 -21.45
CA LYS A 405 -11.02 50.49 -22.08
C LYS A 405 -12.24 51.28 -21.62
N LYS A 406 -12.07 52.58 -21.35
CA LYS A 406 -13.17 53.52 -21.06
C LYS A 406 -13.83 54.01 -22.35
N PHE A 407 -15.12 54.36 -22.27
CA PHE A 407 -15.85 55.01 -23.37
C PHE A 407 -15.33 56.44 -23.60
N PRO A 408 -15.52 57.03 -24.80
CA PRO A 408 -15.09 58.40 -25.08
C PRO A 408 -15.75 59.43 -24.14
N PRO A 409 -14.99 60.39 -23.57
CA PRO A 409 -15.53 61.39 -22.65
C PRO A 409 -16.39 62.41 -23.40
N GLY A 410 -17.69 62.44 -23.10
CA GLY A 410 -18.67 63.39 -23.66
C GLY A 410 -19.67 62.77 -24.64
N GLU A 411 -19.50 61.51 -25.02
CA GLU A 411 -20.50 60.75 -25.79
C GLU A 411 -21.51 60.06 -24.85
N THR A 412 -22.75 59.83 -25.32
CA THR A 412 -23.76 59.12 -24.53
C THR A 412 -23.68 57.61 -24.76
N PHE A 413 -24.09 56.83 -23.76
CA PHE A 413 -24.06 55.36 -23.75
C PHE A 413 -24.50 54.73 -25.08
N GLU A 414 -25.63 55.19 -25.63
CA GLU A 414 -26.18 54.61 -26.85
C GLU A 414 -25.56 55.12 -28.16
N GLU A 415 -24.81 56.23 -28.16
CA GLU A 415 -24.01 56.64 -29.34
C GLU A 415 -22.74 55.78 -29.45
N VAL A 416 -22.07 55.52 -28.32
CA VAL A 416 -20.84 54.71 -28.28
C VAL A 416 -21.09 53.24 -28.67
N LEU A 417 -22.30 52.72 -28.41
CA LEU A 417 -22.69 51.36 -28.82
C LEU A 417 -23.32 51.29 -30.22
N LYS A 418 -23.70 52.43 -30.81
CA LYS A 418 -24.57 52.55 -31.99
C LYS A 418 -24.05 51.87 -33.24
N ASP A 419 -22.73 51.82 -33.40
CA ASP A 419 -22.11 51.21 -34.59
C ASP A 419 -21.95 49.68 -34.49
N GLY A 420 -22.33 49.09 -33.35
CA GLY A 420 -22.19 47.67 -33.04
C GLY A 420 -20.75 47.18 -32.83
N GLN A 421 -19.72 48.00 -33.04
CA GLN A 421 -18.32 47.57 -32.94
C GLN A 421 -17.94 47.23 -31.50
N VAL A 422 -18.29 48.11 -30.53
CA VAL A 422 -18.02 47.88 -29.10
C VAL A 422 -18.72 46.61 -28.61
N LEU A 423 -19.94 46.37 -29.06
CA LEU A 423 -20.72 45.17 -28.76
C LEU A 423 -20.10 43.89 -29.37
N CYS A 424 -19.67 43.93 -30.63
CA CYS A 424 -18.97 42.81 -31.26
C CYS A 424 -17.62 42.51 -30.59
N HIS A 425 -16.88 43.55 -30.17
CA HIS A 425 -15.65 43.39 -29.41
C HIS A 425 -15.91 42.79 -28.02
N LEU A 426 -17.02 43.15 -27.35
CA LEU A 426 -17.45 42.54 -26.10
C LEU A 426 -17.68 41.03 -26.27
N MET A 427 -18.43 40.62 -27.29
CA MET A 427 -18.66 39.18 -27.54
C MET A 427 -17.38 38.45 -27.91
N ASN A 428 -16.51 39.00 -28.76
CA ASN A 428 -15.20 38.40 -29.03
C ASN A 428 -14.25 38.36 -27.81
N LYS A 429 -14.53 39.14 -26.75
CA LYS A 429 -13.78 39.11 -25.48
C LYS A 429 -14.34 38.07 -24.49
N LEU A 430 -15.63 37.75 -24.58
CA LEU A 430 -16.31 36.72 -23.77
C LEU A 430 -16.28 35.33 -24.42
N SER A 431 -16.36 35.28 -25.74
CA SER A 431 -16.33 34.08 -26.61
C SER A 431 -15.48 34.37 -27.85
N PRO A 432 -14.18 34.06 -27.83
CA PRO A 432 -13.26 34.39 -28.92
C PRO A 432 -13.67 33.79 -30.27
N GLY A 433 -13.83 34.64 -31.28
CA GLY A 433 -14.22 34.25 -32.64
C GLY A 433 -15.74 34.20 -32.89
N SER A 434 -16.57 34.48 -31.88
CA SER A 434 -18.03 34.52 -32.00
C SER A 434 -18.55 35.54 -33.03
N VAL A 435 -17.83 36.65 -33.23
CA VAL A 435 -18.06 37.58 -34.35
C VAL A 435 -16.83 37.56 -35.27
N PRO A 436 -16.87 36.83 -36.41
CA PRO A 436 -15.67 36.55 -37.22
C PRO A 436 -15.13 37.77 -37.97
N LYS A 437 -15.95 38.82 -38.15
CA LYS A 437 -15.55 40.08 -38.78
C LYS A 437 -16.39 41.23 -38.22
N ILE A 438 -15.73 42.34 -37.89
CA ILE A 438 -16.35 43.57 -37.42
C ILE A 438 -16.12 44.64 -38.50
N ASN A 439 -17.17 45.33 -38.92
CA ASN A 439 -17.08 46.42 -39.89
C ASN A 439 -16.68 47.72 -39.18
N SER A 440 -15.46 48.18 -39.40
CA SER A 440 -14.98 49.47 -38.89
C SER A 440 -15.17 50.65 -39.84
N THR A 441 -15.54 50.40 -41.09
CA THR A 441 -15.79 51.43 -42.12
C THR A 441 -16.90 51.02 -43.09
N GLY A 442 -17.81 51.96 -43.37
CA GLY A 442 -18.89 51.82 -44.34
C GLY A 442 -20.09 52.71 -44.05
N GLY A 443 -21.09 52.66 -44.93
CA GLY A 443 -22.40 53.28 -44.70
C GLY A 443 -23.25 52.51 -43.69
N GLN A 444 -24.37 53.12 -43.30
CA GLN A 444 -25.27 52.70 -42.22
C GLN A 444 -25.57 51.19 -42.15
N PHE A 445 -25.81 50.55 -43.31
CA PHE A 445 -26.05 49.10 -43.42
C PHE A 445 -24.97 48.23 -42.77
N LYS A 446 -23.68 48.59 -42.86
CA LYS A 446 -22.59 47.81 -42.26
C LYS A 446 -22.51 47.90 -40.74
N MET A 447 -23.07 48.96 -40.17
CA MET A 447 -23.10 49.17 -38.72
C MET A 447 -24.32 48.49 -38.10
N MET A 448 -25.45 48.51 -38.80
CA MET A 448 -26.56 47.60 -38.52
C MET A 448 -26.17 46.12 -38.68
N GLU A 449 -25.30 45.77 -39.64
CA GLU A 449 -24.73 44.42 -39.78
C GLU A 449 -23.90 44.01 -38.53
N ASN A 450 -23.10 44.91 -37.95
CA ASN A 450 -22.40 44.64 -36.68
C ASN A 450 -23.41 44.33 -35.55
N ILE A 451 -24.49 45.11 -35.42
CA ILE A 451 -25.53 44.86 -34.40
C ILE A 451 -26.18 43.48 -34.62
N ASN A 452 -26.50 43.12 -35.87
CA ASN A 452 -27.07 41.81 -36.22
C ASN A 452 -26.10 40.66 -35.87
N LEU A 453 -24.80 40.83 -36.13
CA LEU A 453 -23.76 39.86 -35.77
C LEU A 453 -23.62 39.70 -34.26
N PHE A 454 -23.70 40.79 -33.50
CA PHE A 454 -23.73 40.77 -32.04
C PHE A 454 -24.98 40.03 -31.50
N GLN A 455 -26.17 40.36 -32.01
CA GLN A 455 -27.42 39.67 -31.64
C GLN A 455 -27.36 38.17 -31.91
N LYS A 456 -26.76 37.75 -33.02
CA LYS A 456 -26.53 36.33 -33.28
C LYS A 456 -25.56 35.73 -32.27
N ALA A 457 -24.43 36.39 -32.00
CA ALA A 457 -23.45 35.92 -31.03
C ALA A 457 -24.02 35.79 -29.62
N LEU A 458 -24.97 36.65 -29.20
CA LEU A 458 -25.69 36.52 -27.93
C LEU A 458 -26.49 35.21 -27.84
N LYS A 459 -27.24 34.89 -28.91
CA LYS A 459 -28.08 33.68 -28.99
C LYS A 459 -27.22 32.42 -29.04
N ASP A 460 -26.17 32.43 -29.88
CA ASP A 460 -25.17 31.36 -29.96
C ASP A 460 -24.40 31.18 -28.61
N TYR A 461 -24.41 32.18 -27.72
CA TYR A 461 -23.84 32.15 -26.36
C TYR A 461 -24.86 31.80 -25.26
N GLY A 462 -26.13 31.57 -25.60
CA GLY A 462 -27.17 31.17 -24.65
C GLY A 462 -27.88 32.32 -23.92
N VAL A 463 -28.04 33.49 -24.54
CA VAL A 463 -29.00 34.52 -24.11
C VAL A 463 -30.35 34.27 -24.79
N ASP A 464 -31.43 34.19 -24.02
CA ASP A 464 -32.77 33.90 -24.51
C ASP A 464 -33.28 34.91 -25.55
N ASP A 465 -33.97 34.40 -26.57
CA ASP A 465 -34.48 35.16 -27.72
C ASP A 465 -35.38 36.35 -27.34
N VAL A 466 -36.04 36.29 -26.18
CA VAL A 466 -36.93 37.34 -25.66
C VAL A 466 -36.20 38.48 -24.95
N ASP A 467 -34.97 38.26 -24.48
CA ASP A 467 -34.15 39.26 -23.81
C ASP A 467 -33.29 40.06 -24.81
N VAL A 468 -33.19 39.64 -26.07
CA VAL A 468 -32.35 40.27 -27.12
C VAL A 468 -33.06 41.42 -27.84
N PHE A 469 -32.50 42.64 -27.74
CA PHE A 469 -33.01 43.85 -28.41
C PHE A 469 -32.98 43.76 -29.95
N GLN A 470 -33.90 44.46 -30.62
CA GLN A 470 -33.95 44.57 -32.08
C GLN A 470 -33.06 45.69 -32.61
N THR A 471 -32.52 45.57 -33.82
CA THR A 471 -31.48 46.49 -34.34
C THR A 471 -31.91 47.96 -34.37
N VAL A 472 -33.20 48.23 -34.56
CA VAL A 472 -33.78 49.58 -34.50
C VAL A 472 -33.83 50.19 -33.09
N ASP A 473 -33.84 49.37 -32.04
CA ASP A 473 -33.90 49.81 -30.64
C ASP A 473 -32.64 50.56 -30.23
N LEU A 474 -31.49 50.16 -30.80
CA LEU A 474 -30.20 50.82 -30.66
C LEU A 474 -29.92 51.81 -31.81
N TRP A 475 -30.03 51.37 -33.08
CA TRP A 475 -29.65 52.18 -34.25
C TRP A 475 -30.49 53.45 -34.39
N GLU A 476 -31.81 53.32 -34.21
CA GLU A 476 -32.78 54.42 -34.26
C GLU A 476 -33.18 54.91 -32.85
N LYS A 477 -32.51 54.39 -31.81
CA LYS A 477 -32.78 54.64 -30.38
C LYS A 477 -34.22 54.33 -29.90
N LYS A 478 -34.95 53.44 -30.58
CA LYS A 478 -36.36 53.18 -30.26
C LYS A 478 -36.57 52.60 -28.86
N ASP A 479 -35.66 51.78 -28.34
CA ASP A 479 -35.75 51.24 -26.99
C ASP A 479 -34.37 50.91 -26.38
N VAL A 480 -33.64 51.96 -26.00
CA VAL A 480 -32.34 51.83 -25.31
C VAL A 480 -32.47 51.04 -23.98
N ALA A 481 -33.66 51.01 -23.35
CA ALA A 481 -33.86 50.23 -22.13
C ALA A 481 -33.87 48.72 -22.40
N GLN A 482 -34.36 48.26 -23.56
CA GLN A 482 -34.20 46.88 -23.99
C GLN A 482 -32.72 46.54 -24.25
N VAL A 483 -31.95 47.45 -24.86
CA VAL A 483 -30.49 47.27 -25.08
C VAL A 483 -29.76 47.02 -23.76
N VAL A 484 -30.05 47.83 -22.73
CA VAL A 484 -29.53 47.65 -21.37
C VAL A 484 -29.96 46.30 -20.80
N THR A 485 -31.25 45.94 -20.93
CA THR A 485 -31.79 44.66 -20.44
C THR A 485 -31.08 43.45 -21.04
N THR A 486 -30.78 43.49 -22.35
CA THR A 486 -29.99 42.45 -23.04
C THR A 486 -28.58 42.33 -22.47
N LEU A 487 -27.92 43.44 -22.13
CA LEU A 487 -26.57 43.42 -21.53
C LEU A 487 -26.59 42.82 -20.12
N PHE A 488 -27.62 43.11 -19.31
CA PHE A 488 -27.83 42.42 -18.03
C PHE A 488 -28.20 40.93 -18.20
N ALA A 489 -28.89 40.55 -19.29
CA ALA A 489 -29.13 39.15 -19.62
C ALA A 489 -27.82 38.41 -19.94
N LEU A 490 -26.97 38.98 -20.80
CA LEU A 490 -25.62 38.47 -21.06
C LEU A 490 -24.77 38.38 -19.78
N GLY A 491 -24.87 39.37 -18.89
CA GLY A 491 -24.19 39.36 -17.58
C GLY A 491 -24.65 38.22 -16.67
N ARG A 492 -25.95 37.89 -16.66
CA ARG A 492 -26.53 36.73 -15.95
C ARG A 492 -26.08 35.40 -16.58
N THR A 493 -26.07 35.29 -17.90
CA THR A 493 -25.55 34.10 -18.61
C THR A 493 -24.06 33.88 -18.30
N LEU A 494 -23.25 34.95 -18.29
CA LEU A 494 -21.85 34.90 -17.91
C LEU A 494 -21.63 34.48 -16.45
N SER A 495 -22.47 34.93 -15.51
CA SER A 495 -22.35 34.51 -14.10
C SER A 495 -22.74 33.04 -13.92
N PHE A 496 -23.72 32.52 -14.67
CA PHE A 496 -24.07 31.10 -14.70
C PHE A 496 -22.91 30.23 -15.23
N TYR A 497 -22.29 30.61 -16.36
CA TYR A 497 -21.10 29.90 -16.87
C TYR A 497 -19.89 30.00 -15.92
N ARG A 498 -19.68 31.14 -15.25
CA ARG A 498 -18.64 31.26 -14.20
C ARG A 498 -18.95 30.40 -12.98
N MET A 499 -20.22 30.30 -12.58
CA MET A 499 -20.66 29.41 -11.49
C MET A 499 -20.45 27.94 -11.86
N LEU A 500 -20.79 27.52 -13.08
CA LEU A 500 -20.50 26.18 -13.59
C LEU A 500 -19.00 25.88 -13.63
N ARG A 501 -18.17 26.82 -14.09
CA ARG A 501 -16.70 26.64 -14.10
C ARG A 501 -16.13 26.55 -12.70
N ASN A 502 -16.62 27.37 -11.76
CA ASN A 502 -16.21 27.33 -10.37
C ASN A 502 -16.74 26.07 -9.64
N LEU A 503 -17.92 25.57 -10.00
CA LEU A 503 -18.44 24.26 -9.55
C LEU A 503 -17.57 23.13 -10.09
N TRP A 504 -17.13 23.17 -11.34
CA TRP A 504 -16.14 22.22 -11.87
C TRP A 504 -14.82 22.27 -11.08
N SER A 505 -14.30 23.46 -10.80
CA SER A 505 -13.08 23.63 -9.98
C SER A 505 -13.26 23.16 -8.54
N LEU A 506 -14.43 23.41 -7.94
CA LEU A 506 -14.76 22.98 -6.57
C LEU A 506 -15.04 21.48 -6.50
N CYS A 507 -15.66 20.89 -7.52
CA CYS A 507 -15.81 19.44 -7.65
C CYS A 507 -14.47 18.75 -7.88
N LEU A 508 -13.53 19.33 -8.63
CA LEU A 508 -12.14 18.84 -8.67
C LEU A 508 -11.54 18.84 -7.25
N LEU A 509 -11.58 19.99 -6.58
CA LEU A 509 -11.02 20.16 -5.22
C LEU A 509 -11.70 19.28 -4.17
N LEU A 510 -12.99 18.97 -4.29
CA LEU A 510 -13.70 18.06 -3.39
C LEU A 510 -13.51 16.58 -3.75
N SER A 511 -13.35 16.25 -5.04
CA SER A 511 -13.01 14.88 -5.49
C SER A 511 -11.62 14.44 -5.03
N LEU A 512 -10.72 15.41 -4.79
CA LEU A 512 -9.39 15.19 -4.22
C LEU A 512 -9.40 14.95 -2.69
N VAL A 513 -10.55 14.98 -2.02
CA VAL A 513 -10.65 15.00 -0.54
C VAL A 513 -11.51 13.83 0.02
N THR A 514 -11.92 12.87 -0.80
CA THR A 514 -12.66 11.66 -0.34
C THR A 514 -12.09 10.34 -0.85
N LEU A 515 -10.76 10.24 -0.89
CA LEU A 515 -10.01 8.99 -0.86
C LEU A 515 -9.08 9.06 0.37
N ALA A 516 -8.88 7.94 1.06
CA ALA A 516 -7.76 7.85 2.01
C ALA A 516 -6.45 7.89 1.20
N PRO A 517 -5.41 8.62 1.63
CA PRO A 517 -4.18 8.79 0.87
C PRO A 517 -3.31 7.52 0.90
N ALA A 518 -3.67 6.54 0.06
CA ALA A 518 -2.88 5.34 -0.19
C ALA A 518 -1.42 5.67 -0.63
N LEU A 519 -0.53 4.67 -0.62
CA LEU A 519 0.88 4.81 -1.01
C LEU A 519 1.01 5.22 -2.50
N GLU A 520 0.97 6.52 -2.74
CA GLU A 520 0.98 7.14 -4.08
C GLU A 520 2.41 7.25 -4.64
N ASN A 521 3.13 6.12 -4.67
CA ASN A 521 4.48 6.01 -5.24
C ASN A 521 4.51 5.78 -6.77
N GLY A 522 3.33 5.77 -7.41
CA GLY A 522 3.15 5.60 -8.85
C GLY A 522 2.94 4.15 -9.32
N LEU A 523 3.32 3.16 -8.51
CA LEU A 523 3.44 1.75 -8.90
C LEU A 523 2.15 0.93 -8.65
N ALA A 524 2.21 -0.37 -8.95
CA ALA A 524 1.17 -1.37 -8.65
C ALA A 524 -0.26 -0.96 -9.07
N ARG A 525 -0.44 -0.26 -10.20
CA ARG A 525 -1.77 0.20 -10.65
C ARG A 525 -2.72 -0.91 -11.10
N THR A 526 -2.15 -2.07 -11.41
CA THR A 526 -2.79 -3.38 -11.44
C THR A 526 -2.02 -4.31 -10.48
N PRO A 527 -2.59 -5.48 -10.09
CA PRO A 527 -1.89 -6.41 -9.21
C PRO A 527 -0.53 -6.84 -9.78
N PRO A 528 0.56 -6.92 -9.00
CA PRO A 528 1.87 -7.32 -9.52
C PRO A 528 1.87 -8.74 -10.09
N MET A 529 2.44 -8.93 -11.28
CA MET A 529 2.60 -10.23 -11.92
C MET A 529 4.09 -10.61 -12.02
N GLY A 530 4.46 -11.80 -11.58
CA GLY A 530 5.86 -12.23 -11.61
C GLY A 530 6.11 -13.67 -11.17
N TRP A 531 7.34 -13.92 -10.73
CA TRP A 531 7.78 -15.19 -10.17
C TRP A 531 8.54 -14.95 -8.85
N LEU A 532 8.30 -15.78 -7.84
CA LEU A 532 8.88 -15.66 -6.49
C LEU A 532 9.32 -17.03 -5.98
N ALA A 533 10.51 -17.12 -5.38
CA ALA A 533 11.16 -18.41 -5.12
C ALA A 533 10.55 -19.28 -3.99
N TRP A 534 9.83 -18.67 -3.03
CA TRP A 534 9.56 -19.27 -1.72
C TRP A 534 8.84 -20.62 -1.76
N GLU A 535 7.62 -20.74 -2.30
CA GLU A 535 6.83 -21.97 -2.15
C GLU A 535 7.53 -23.20 -2.75
N ARG A 536 8.05 -23.07 -3.98
CA ARG A 536 8.66 -24.20 -4.69
C ARG A 536 10.10 -24.50 -4.27
N PHE A 537 10.91 -23.50 -3.91
CA PHE A 537 12.35 -23.68 -3.67
C PHE A 537 12.76 -23.50 -2.20
N ARG A 538 11.95 -22.80 -1.39
CA ARG A 538 12.09 -22.65 0.07
C ARG A 538 13.51 -22.19 0.44
N CYS A 539 13.98 -22.55 1.64
CA CYS A 539 15.34 -22.25 2.11
C CYS A 539 16.39 -23.28 1.64
N ASN A 540 16.33 -23.75 0.38
CA ASN A 540 17.31 -24.72 -0.11
C ASN A 540 18.67 -24.05 -0.37
N THR A 541 19.66 -24.28 0.49
CA THR A 541 21.01 -23.71 0.35
C THR A 541 22.09 -24.74 -0.02
N ASP A 542 21.75 -26.02 -0.21
CA ASP A 542 22.72 -27.07 -0.55
C ASP A 542 23.05 -27.07 -2.06
N CYS A 543 23.72 -26.03 -2.53
CA CYS A 543 24.21 -25.94 -3.91
C CYS A 543 25.30 -26.97 -4.26
N LYS A 544 25.74 -27.81 -3.31
CA LYS A 544 26.74 -28.85 -3.54
C LYS A 544 26.09 -30.16 -3.98
N ASN A 545 25.00 -30.56 -3.32
CA ASN A 545 24.26 -31.77 -3.64
C ASN A 545 23.04 -31.50 -4.54
N ASP A 546 22.51 -30.26 -4.52
CA ASP A 546 21.36 -29.81 -5.32
C ASP A 546 21.65 -28.46 -6.05
N PRO A 547 22.67 -28.42 -6.94
CA PRO A 547 23.12 -27.20 -7.63
C PRO A 547 22.09 -26.59 -8.58
N ASP A 548 21.01 -27.32 -8.90
CA ASP A 548 19.95 -26.88 -9.80
C ASP A 548 18.75 -26.26 -9.06
N ASN A 549 18.48 -26.61 -7.79
CA ASN A 549 17.32 -26.09 -7.05
C ASN A 549 17.68 -25.25 -5.82
N CYS A 550 18.96 -25.07 -5.51
CA CYS A 550 19.38 -24.19 -4.42
C CYS A 550 19.16 -22.70 -4.76
N ILE A 551 18.81 -21.91 -3.74
CA ILE A 551 18.70 -20.45 -3.78
C ILE A 551 20.06 -19.85 -4.11
N SER A 552 20.24 -19.46 -5.37
CA SER A 552 21.52 -19.06 -5.96
C SER A 552 21.32 -18.17 -7.19
N ASP A 553 22.33 -17.36 -7.52
CA ASP A 553 22.39 -16.53 -8.73
C ASP A 553 22.01 -17.32 -10.00
N ARG A 554 22.50 -18.55 -10.12
CA ARG A 554 22.21 -19.46 -11.23
C ARG A 554 20.72 -19.81 -11.36
N LEU A 555 20.01 -20.04 -10.24
CA LEU A 555 18.57 -20.31 -10.23
C LEU A 555 17.80 -19.10 -10.79
N PHE A 556 18.04 -17.91 -10.24
CA PHE A 556 17.32 -16.70 -10.64
C PHE A 556 17.61 -16.31 -12.10
N ARG A 557 18.87 -16.38 -12.57
CA ARG A 557 19.18 -16.14 -14.00
C ARG A 557 18.44 -17.13 -14.91
N THR A 558 18.41 -18.42 -14.54
CA THR A 558 17.71 -19.46 -15.31
C THR A 558 16.20 -19.18 -15.39
N MET A 559 15.56 -18.80 -14.28
CA MET A 559 14.13 -18.46 -14.27
C MET A 559 13.85 -17.17 -15.05
N THR A 560 14.74 -16.17 -14.96
CA THR A 560 14.67 -14.93 -15.75
C THR A 560 14.66 -15.22 -17.25
N ASP A 561 15.58 -16.07 -17.72
CA ASP A 561 15.66 -16.47 -19.13
C ASP A 561 14.39 -17.21 -19.60
N ILE A 562 13.82 -18.08 -18.76
CA ILE A 562 12.62 -18.84 -19.09
C ILE A 562 11.37 -17.96 -19.07
N VAL A 563 11.23 -17.02 -18.14
CA VAL A 563 10.11 -16.07 -18.10
C VAL A 563 10.02 -15.27 -19.41
N VAL A 564 11.15 -14.90 -20.00
CA VAL A 564 11.17 -14.28 -21.35
C VAL A 564 10.94 -15.32 -22.45
N ALA A 565 11.77 -16.36 -22.53
CA ALA A 565 11.81 -17.29 -23.66
C ALA A 565 10.51 -18.09 -23.84
N GLU A 566 9.90 -18.52 -22.74
CA GLU A 566 8.65 -19.29 -22.75
C GLU A 566 7.38 -18.40 -22.77
N GLY A 567 7.54 -17.07 -22.84
CA GLY A 567 6.47 -16.12 -23.14
C GLY A 567 5.68 -15.60 -21.93
N TYR A 568 6.13 -15.83 -20.69
CA TYR A 568 5.47 -15.30 -19.49
C TYR A 568 5.57 -13.77 -19.42
N ALA A 569 6.72 -13.20 -19.75
CA ALA A 569 6.90 -11.76 -19.92
C ALA A 569 5.91 -11.16 -20.94
N ALA A 570 5.68 -11.88 -22.05
CA ALA A 570 4.78 -11.48 -23.13
C ALA A 570 3.28 -11.60 -22.78
N VAL A 571 2.93 -12.03 -21.56
CA VAL A 571 1.57 -11.97 -21.00
C VAL A 571 1.47 -11.16 -19.71
N GLY A 572 2.55 -10.53 -19.25
CA GLY A 572 2.55 -9.57 -18.14
C GLY A 572 3.41 -9.94 -16.92
N TYR A 573 3.94 -11.16 -16.83
CA TYR A 573 4.80 -11.56 -15.71
C TYR A 573 6.17 -10.87 -15.80
N GLU A 574 6.34 -9.73 -15.11
CA GLU A 574 7.51 -8.86 -15.22
C GLU A 574 8.47 -8.92 -14.02
N TYR A 575 8.04 -9.35 -12.83
CA TYR A 575 8.88 -9.40 -11.63
C TYR A 575 9.60 -10.75 -11.44
N ILE A 576 10.88 -10.72 -11.04
CA ILE A 576 11.68 -11.87 -10.59
C ILE A 576 12.12 -11.60 -9.14
N ASN A 577 11.48 -12.24 -8.18
CA ASN A 577 11.62 -11.95 -6.75
C ASN A 577 12.44 -13.02 -6.02
N VAL A 578 13.53 -12.59 -5.41
CA VAL A 578 14.29 -13.34 -4.39
C VAL A 578 13.50 -13.33 -3.07
N ASP A 579 13.40 -14.49 -2.42
CA ASP A 579 12.80 -14.62 -1.07
C ASP A 579 13.88 -14.96 -0.02
N ASP A 580 13.52 -15.43 1.18
CA ASP A 580 14.48 -15.67 2.28
C ASP A 580 15.66 -16.60 1.88
N CYS A 581 16.70 -16.59 2.71
CA CYS A 581 17.91 -17.40 2.60
C CYS A 581 18.91 -16.99 1.50
N TRP A 582 18.80 -15.78 0.95
CA TRP A 582 19.77 -15.22 0.01
C TRP A 582 21.07 -14.70 0.67
N LEU A 583 21.01 -14.44 1.97
CA LEU A 583 22.03 -13.77 2.79
C LEU A 583 23.17 -14.70 3.26
N GLU A 584 24.29 -14.06 3.60
CA GLU A 584 25.27 -14.57 4.58
C GLU A 584 24.64 -14.62 6.00
N LYS A 585 25.24 -15.38 6.93
CA LYS A 585 24.77 -15.39 8.33
C LYS A 585 25.20 -14.19 9.17
N GLU A 586 26.08 -13.34 8.66
CA GLU A 586 26.53 -12.10 9.31
C GLU A 586 26.54 -10.93 8.30
N ARG A 587 26.21 -9.73 8.78
CA ARG A 587 26.39 -8.45 8.05
C ARG A 587 27.88 -8.13 7.90
N ASP A 588 28.22 -7.21 6.99
CA ASP A 588 29.60 -6.76 6.84
C ASP A 588 30.07 -5.83 7.99
N LEU A 589 31.35 -5.44 7.97
CA LEU A 589 31.93 -4.56 9.00
C LEU A 589 31.35 -3.13 9.03
N ASN A 590 30.56 -2.74 8.02
CA ASN A 590 29.83 -1.48 7.95
C ASN A 590 28.34 -1.65 8.31
N GLY A 591 27.90 -2.87 8.65
CA GLY A 591 26.50 -3.20 8.94
C GLY A 591 25.64 -3.49 7.71
N GLN A 592 26.21 -3.56 6.50
CA GLN A 592 25.46 -3.84 5.28
C GLN A 592 25.09 -5.32 5.16
N LEU A 593 23.95 -5.58 4.54
CA LEU A 593 23.53 -6.91 4.11
C LEU A 593 24.48 -7.47 3.06
N VAL A 594 24.86 -8.74 3.20
CA VAL A 594 25.78 -9.42 2.28
C VAL A 594 25.07 -10.64 1.69
N PRO A 595 24.97 -10.75 0.35
CA PRO A 595 24.50 -11.99 -0.27
C PRO A 595 25.54 -13.09 -0.11
N ASP A 596 25.09 -14.34 0.07
CA ASP A 596 25.97 -15.50 0.24
C ASP A 596 27.02 -15.59 -0.87
N ARG A 597 28.30 -15.58 -0.49
CA ARG A 597 29.42 -15.44 -1.44
C ARG A 597 29.65 -16.68 -2.32
N GLU A 598 29.20 -17.86 -1.92
CA GLU A 598 29.30 -19.07 -2.74
C GLU A 598 28.11 -19.19 -3.70
N ARG A 599 26.92 -18.78 -3.25
CA ARG A 599 25.66 -18.93 -4.00
C ARG A 599 25.33 -17.72 -4.90
N PHE A 600 25.85 -16.54 -4.56
CA PHE A 600 25.70 -15.29 -5.31
C PHE A 600 27.07 -14.60 -5.53
N PRO A 601 28.04 -15.27 -6.18
CA PRO A 601 29.43 -14.78 -6.29
C PRO A 601 29.61 -13.47 -7.07
N TYR A 602 28.56 -13.00 -7.76
CA TYR A 602 28.54 -11.73 -8.50
C TYR A 602 27.80 -10.59 -7.75
N GLY A 603 27.18 -10.88 -6.61
CA GLY A 603 26.39 -9.94 -5.81
C GLY A 603 25.04 -9.55 -6.44
N MET A 604 24.13 -9.03 -5.61
CA MET A 604 22.74 -8.78 -6.02
C MET A 604 22.60 -7.70 -7.11
N LYS A 605 23.48 -6.69 -7.15
CA LYS A 605 23.51 -5.71 -8.27
C LYS A 605 23.68 -6.42 -9.62
N SER A 606 24.55 -7.43 -9.73
CA SER A 606 24.78 -8.16 -10.97
C SER A 606 23.61 -9.06 -11.39
N LEU A 607 22.82 -9.53 -10.42
CA LEU A 607 21.59 -10.26 -10.70
C LEU A 607 20.48 -9.30 -11.15
N SER A 608 20.33 -8.16 -10.44
CA SER A 608 19.43 -7.05 -10.80
C SER A 608 19.69 -6.55 -12.23
N ASP A 609 20.94 -6.20 -12.57
CA ASP A 609 21.36 -5.80 -13.92
C ASP A 609 21.03 -6.86 -14.99
N TYR A 610 21.08 -8.15 -14.63
CA TYR A 610 20.72 -9.23 -15.56
C TYR A 610 19.21 -9.26 -15.81
N VAL A 611 18.40 -9.18 -14.76
CA VAL A 611 16.94 -9.13 -14.85
C VAL A 611 16.49 -7.92 -15.67
N HIS A 612 17.08 -6.74 -15.42
CA HIS A 612 16.85 -5.53 -16.22
C HIS A 612 17.28 -5.69 -17.68
N SER A 613 18.42 -6.35 -17.96
CA SER A 613 18.89 -6.60 -19.33
C SER A 613 17.93 -7.46 -20.17
N LYS A 614 16.99 -8.16 -19.52
CA LYS A 614 15.94 -8.98 -20.13
C LYS A 614 14.59 -8.26 -20.25
N GLY A 615 14.52 -7.00 -19.81
CA GLY A 615 13.28 -6.22 -19.76
C GLY A 615 12.35 -6.57 -18.60
N LEU A 616 12.87 -7.27 -17.59
CA LEU A 616 12.15 -7.67 -16.37
C LEU A 616 12.56 -6.78 -15.18
N LYS A 617 11.92 -6.97 -14.03
CA LYS A 617 12.09 -6.21 -12.80
C LYS A 617 12.62 -7.09 -11.67
N PHE A 618 13.55 -6.59 -10.88
CA PHE A 618 14.20 -7.37 -9.82
C PHE A 618 13.57 -7.11 -8.46
N GLY A 619 13.21 -8.18 -7.74
CA GLY A 619 12.69 -8.10 -6.38
C GLY A 619 13.57 -8.79 -5.35
N ILE A 620 13.57 -8.26 -4.14
CA ILE A 620 14.29 -8.81 -2.98
C ILE A 620 13.36 -8.97 -1.78
N TYR A 621 13.83 -9.72 -0.78
CA TYR A 621 13.16 -10.00 0.47
C TYR A 621 14.01 -9.54 1.65
N GLU A 622 13.39 -8.97 2.67
CA GLU A 622 13.85 -9.18 4.04
C GLU A 622 12.71 -9.13 5.06
N ASP A 623 13.00 -8.81 6.33
CA ASP A 623 12.13 -9.01 7.48
C ASP A 623 12.22 -7.81 8.44
N TYR A 624 11.07 -7.28 8.87
CA TYR A 624 10.96 -6.37 10.00
C TYR A 624 11.21 -7.12 11.32
N GLY A 625 12.45 -7.57 11.51
CA GLY A 625 12.85 -8.49 12.55
C GLY A 625 14.31 -8.32 12.98
N ASN A 626 14.69 -8.95 14.08
CA ASN A 626 16.11 -9.11 14.42
C ASN A 626 16.78 -10.14 13.48
N TYR A 627 15.98 -11.07 12.96
CA TYR A 627 16.35 -12.08 11.99
C TYR A 627 15.20 -12.28 11.00
N THR A 628 15.50 -12.79 9.80
CA THR A 628 14.50 -13.36 8.90
C THR A 628 13.88 -14.63 9.49
N CYS A 629 12.76 -15.09 8.94
CA CYS A 629 12.10 -16.31 9.39
C CYS A 629 12.99 -17.57 9.36
N ALA A 630 13.97 -17.66 8.45
CA ALA A 630 15.01 -18.71 8.41
C ALA A 630 16.32 -18.35 9.16
N GLY A 631 16.30 -17.32 10.01
CA GLY A 631 17.38 -16.97 10.91
C GLY A 631 18.61 -16.36 10.23
N TYR A 632 18.44 -15.59 9.15
CA TYR A 632 19.48 -14.70 8.60
C TYR A 632 19.34 -13.30 9.23
N PRO A 633 20.32 -12.38 9.13
CA PRO A 633 20.18 -11.04 9.71
C PRO A 633 18.92 -10.33 9.19
N GLY A 634 18.14 -9.72 10.09
CA GLY A 634 16.96 -8.91 9.74
C GLY A 634 17.23 -7.41 9.83
N ILE A 635 16.23 -6.60 9.49
CA ILE A 635 16.40 -5.16 9.27
C ILE A 635 16.52 -4.32 10.55
N LEU A 636 16.13 -4.84 11.73
CA LEU A 636 16.03 -4.02 12.95
C LEU A 636 17.38 -3.42 13.38
N GLY A 637 17.44 -2.09 13.41
CA GLY A 637 18.65 -1.31 13.68
C GLY A 637 19.42 -0.85 12.44
N TYR A 638 19.01 -1.26 11.24
CA TYR A 638 19.69 -1.02 9.96
C TYR A 638 18.76 -0.50 8.86
N LEU A 639 17.52 -0.10 9.19
CA LEU A 639 16.45 0.27 8.25
C LEU A 639 16.88 1.25 7.14
N ASP A 640 17.70 2.24 7.48
CA ASP A 640 18.18 3.28 6.56
C ASP A 640 19.32 2.77 5.66
N ILE A 641 20.24 1.99 6.25
CA ILE A 641 21.34 1.31 5.55
C ILE A 641 20.78 0.33 4.52
N ASP A 642 19.75 -0.44 4.87
CA ASP A 642 19.22 -1.51 4.03
C ASP A 642 18.32 -0.97 2.90
N ALA A 643 17.50 0.05 3.19
CA ALA A 643 16.78 0.80 2.15
C ALA A 643 17.76 1.42 1.13
N ALA A 644 18.83 2.06 1.60
CA ALA A 644 19.88 2.59 0.73
C ALA A 644 20.63 1.49 -0.04
N THR A 645 20.84 0.32 0.57
CA THR A 645 21.47 -0.84 -0.06
C THR A 645 20.62 -1.39 -1.21
N PHE A 646 19.32 -1.61 -0.99
CA PHE A 646 18.40 -2.08 -2.04
C PHE A 646 18.28 -1.09 -3.21
N ALA A 647 18.21 0.21 -2.92
CA ALA A 647 18.25 1.24 -3.96
C ALA A 647 19.59 1.27 -4.72
N SER A 648 20.73 1.07 -4.03
CA SER A 648 22.04 0.95 -4.68
C SER A 648 22.17 -0.29 -5.59
N TRP A 649 21.40 -1.35 -5.28
CA TRP A 649 21.27 -2.55 -6.10
C TRP A 649 20.20 -2.44 -7.19
N ASP A 650 19.56 -1.27 -7.33
CA ASP A 650 18.54 -0.94 -8.33
C ASP A 650 17.27 -1.81 -8.24
N VAL A 651 16.96 -2.33 -7.05
CA VAL A 651 15.80 -3.18 -6.75
C VAL A 651 14.48 -2.48 -7.09
N ASP A 652 13.54 -3.18 -7.73
CA ASP A 652 12.22 -2.67 -8.13
C ASP A 652 11.07 -3.11 -7.20
N TYR A 653 11.30 -4.13 -6.35
CA TYR A 653 10.31 -4.75 -5.48
C TYR A 653 10.96 -5.20 -4.17
N VAL A 654 10.35 -4.91 -3.03
CA VAL A 654 10.79 -5.36 -1.69
C VAL A 654 9.63 -6.05 -0.98
N LYS A 655 9.76 -7.35 -0.68
CA LYS A 655 8.95 -8.03 0.34
C LYS A 655 9.58 -7.77 1.70
N LEU A 656 8.78 -7.32 2.66
CA LEU A 656 9.18 -7.21 4.06
C LEU A 656 8.29 -8.09 4.94
N ASP A 657 8.91 -9.13 5.48
CA ASP A 657 8.33 -10.06 6.44
C ASP A 657 8.33 -9.47 7.88
N GLY A 658 8.06 -10.28 8.90
CA GLY A 658 7.90 -9.81 10.28
C GLY A 658 8.15 -10.87 11.36
N CYS A 659 9.03 -11.83 11.11
CA CYS A 659 9.48 -12.74 12.17
C CYS A 659 10.39 -11.98 13.17
N TYR A 660 10.60 -12.56 14.36
CA TYR A 660 11.56 -12.05 15.37
C TYR A 660 11.37 -10.56 15.80
N SER A 661 10.17 -9.99 15.64
CA SER A 661 9.74 -8.70 16.20
C SER A 661 8.42 -8.81 16.97
N HIS A 662 7.98 -7.73 17.61
CA HIS A 662 6.70 -7.70 18.33
C HIS A 662 5.62 -7.03 17.46
N PRO A 663 4.45 -7.65 17.22
CA PRO A 663 3.44 -7.11 16.28
C PRO A 663 2.85 -5.72 16.61
N VAL A 664 3.13 -5.17 17.80
CA VAL A 664 2.78 -3.79 18.18
C VAL A 664 3.74 -2.74 17.60
N ASP A 665 5.01 -3.12 17.33
CA ASP A 665 6.01 -2.22 16.77
C ASP A 665 5.85 -2.05 15.26
N MET A 666 5.11 -2.96 14.62
CA MET A 666 4.82 -2.97 13.18
C MET A 666 4.05 -1.72 12.73
N ASP A 667 3.16 -1.19 13.57
CA ASP A 667 2.43 0.08 13.34
C ASP A 667 3.34 1.30 13.21
N ARG A 668 4.60 1.18 13.66
CA ARG A 668 5.65 2.19 13.51
C ARG A 668 6.65 1.79 12.42
N GLY A 669 7.06 0.53 12.42
CA GLY A 669 8.17 0.02 11.63
C GLY A 669 7.93 -0.11 10.12
N TYR A 670 6.78 -0.64 9.70
CA TYR A 670 6.48 -0.76 8.28
C TYR A 670 6.33 0.62 7.60
N PRO A 671 5.64 1.61 8.21
CA PRO A 671 5.68 3.00 7.75
C PRO A 671 7.08 3.63 7.75
N GLU A 672 7.88 3.39 8.79
CA GLU A 672 9.25 3.92 8.90
C GLU A 672 10.14 3.41 7.75
N PHE A 673 10.11 2.11 7.45
CA PHE A 673 10.87 1.54 6.35
C PHE A 673 10.30 1.96 4.96
N GLY A 674 8.98 2.02 4.80
CA GLY A 674 8.35 2.52 3.57
C GLY A 674 8.72 3.98 3.26
N TYR A 675 8.80 4.82 4.29
CA TYR A 675 9.33 6.18 4.17
C TYR A 675 10.81 6.19 3.76
N LEU A 676 11.66 5.35 4.37
CA LEU A 676 13.08 5.26 4.04
C LEU A 676 13.33 4.77 2.62
N LEU A 677 12.59 3.75 2.15
CA LEU A 677 12.60 3.31 0.75
C LEU A 677 12.29 4.48 -0.20
N ASN A 678 11.27 5.29 0.11
CA ASN A 678 10.91 6.47 -0.68
C ASN A 678 11.98 7.58 -0.64
N GLN A 679 12.66 7.78 0.51
CA GLN A 679 13.77 8.75 0.61
C GLN A 679 14.97 8.40 -0.29
N THR A 680 15.12 7.16 -0.75
CA THR A 680 16.19 6.78 -1.71
C THR A 680 16.01 7.39 -3.11
N GLY A 681 14.78 7.78 -3.48
CA GLY A 681 14.42 8.20 -4.83
C GLY A 681 14.29 7.07 -5.86
N LYS A 682 14.59 5.82 -5.51
CA LYS A 682 14.30 4.64 -6.35
C LYS A 682 12.86 4.19 -6.06
N HIS A 683 12.02 4.19 -7.10
CA HIS A 683 10.65 3.67 -7.00
C HIS A 683 10.69 2.14 -6.84
N MET A 684 10.24 1.65 -5.68
CA MET A 684 10.13 0.22 -5.33
C MET A 684 8.68 -0.13 -5.00
N ILE A 685 8.19 -1.26 -5.49
CA ILE A 685 6.97 -1.88 -4.96
C ILE A 685 7.29 -2.37 -3.55
N TYR A 686 6.44 -2.03 -2.58
CA TYR A 686 6.62 -2.43 -1.19
C TYR A 686 5.50 -3.39 -0.76
N SER A 687 5.87 -4.63 -0.48
CA SER A 687 4.99 -5.74 -0.09
C SER A 687 5.18 -6.05 1.39
N CYS A 688 4.10 -5.98 2.19
CA CYS A 688 4.18 -5.99 3.65
C CYS A 688 3.48 -7.21 4.29
N SER A 689 4.18 -8.03 5.06
CA SER A 689 3.53 -9.09 5.87
C SER A 689 2.85 -8.57 7.15
N TRP A 690 2.91 -7.27 7.43
CA TRP A 690 2.35 -6.60 8.60
C TRP A 690 0.98 -7.13 9.09
N PRO A 691 -0.10 -7.20 8.28
CA PRO A 691 -1.40 -7.63 8.78
C PRO A 691 -1.44 -9.08 9.27
N VAL A 692 -0.76 -10.05 8.64
CA VAL A 692 -0.84 -11.46 9.08
C VAL A 692 -0.25 -11.66 10.48
N TYR A 693 0.92 -11.08 10.79
CA TYR A 693 1.50 -11.16 12.14
C TYR A 693 0.64 -10.50 13.22
N GLN A 694 -0.04 -9.39 12.89
CA GLN A 694 -1.00 -8.76 13.80
C GLN A 694 -2.25 -9.62 14.01
N ILE A 695 -2.78 -10.26 12.96
CA ILE A 695 -3.91 -11.18 13.06
C ILE A 695 -3.56 -12.38 13.95
N TYR A 696 -2.33 -12.92 13.84
CA TYR A 696 -1.83 -13.98 14.73
C TYR A 696 -1.71 -13.54 16.19
N ALA A 697 -1.37 -12.27 16.46
CA ALA A 697 -1.38 -11.69 17.80
C ALA A 697 -2.80 -11.37 18.33
N GLY A 698 -3.87 -11.66 17.57
CA GLY A 698 -5.24 -11.28 17.90
C GLY A 698 -5.51 -9.77 17.81
N MET A 699 -4.60 -9.01 17.20
CA MET A 699 -4.76 -7.59 16.92
C MET A 699 -5.63 -7.40 15.66
N LYS A 700 -6.25 -6.22 15.53
CA LYS A 700 -7.00 -5.83 14.33
C LYS A 700 -6.13 -4.90 13.47
N PRO A 701 -5.69 -5.31 12.27
CA PRO A 701 -4.85 -4.47 11.42
C PRO A 701 -5.52 -3.17 11.02
N ASN A 702 -4.74 -2.09 10.99
CA ASN A 702 -5.18 -0.78 10.50
C ASN A 702 -5.04 -0.70 8.97
N TYR A 703 -5.96 -1.34 8.25
CA TYR A 703 -5.91 -1.40 6.79
C TYR A 703 -5.90 -0.04 6.08
N THR A 704 -6.36 1.05 6.72
CA THR A 704 -6.11 2.40 6.21
C THR A 704 -4.61 2.67 6.18
N SER A 705 -3.94 2.67 7.34
CA SER A 705 -2.50 2.97 7.43
C SER A 705 -1.63 1.98 6.63
N ILE A 706 -2.03 0.72 6.53
CA ILE A 706 -1.36 -0.27 5.66
C ILE A 706 -1.47 0.16 4.19
N ALA A 707 -2.65 0.56 3.70
CA ALA A 707 -2.81 1.07 2.34
C ALA A 707 -2.08 2.42 2.11
N GLU A 708 -1.95 3.27 3.14
CA GLU A 708 -1.15 4.51 3.08
C GLU A 708 0.37 4.25 2.96
N ASN A 709 0.86 3.06 3.32
CA ASN A 709 2.29 2.77 3.46
C ASN A 709 2.80 1.54 2.69
N CYS A 710 1.94 0.72 2.08
CA CYS A 710 2.30 -0.53 1.38
C CYS A 710 1.57 -0.65 0.03
N ASN A 711 2.23 -1.17 -1.01
CA ASN A 711 1.59 -1.43 -2.31
C ASN A 711 0.81 -2.75 -2.34
N LEU A 712 1.15 -3.69 -1.46
CA LEU A 712 0.39 -4.91 -1.23
C LEU A 712 0.73 -5.48 0.15
N TRP A 713 -0.12 -6.36 0.67
CA TRP A 713 0.08 -6.94 2.01
C TRP A 713 -0.49 -8.34 2.17
N ARG A 714 0.28 -9.24 2.81
CA ARG A 714 -0.14 -10.62 3.11
C ARG A 714 -1.12 -10.63 4.28
N ASN A 715 -2.39 -10.96 4.01
CA ASN A 715 -3.46 -10.95 5.01
C ASN A 715 -3.54 -12.22 5.89
N PHE A 716 -2.98 -13.34 5.42
CA PHE A 716 -3.23 -14.68 5.98
C PHE A 716 -2.06 -15.64 5.74
N ASP A 717 -2.20 -16.86 6.28
CA ASP A 717 -1.23 -17.97 6.28
C ASP A 717 -0.46 -18.16 4.97
N ASP A 718 0.82 -18.54 5.09
CA ASP A 718 1.66 -18.96 3.97
C ASP A 718 1.00 -20.13 3.21
N ILE A 719 0.94 -20.00 1.89
CA ILE A 719 0.45 -21.07 1.03
C ILE A 719 1.44 -22.24 1.02
N GLN A 720 0.88 -23.44 1.01
CA GLN A 720 1.61 -24.70 0.92
C GLN A 720 1.06 -25.50 -0.26
N ASP A 721 1.92 -26.21 -1.00
CA ASP A 721 1.56 -27.05 -2.14
C ASP A 721 0.54 -28.16 -1.81
N SER A 722 -0.73 -27.77 -1.69
CA SER A 722 -1.85 -28.58 -1.26
C SER A 722 -3.17 -27.86 -1.52
N TRP A 723 -4.17 -28.63 -1.95
CA TRP A 723 -5.52 -28.08 -2.11
C TRP A 723 -6.11 -27.55 -0.79
N ALA A 724 -5.80 -28.15 0.35
CA ALA A 724 -6.30 -27.72 1.65
C ALA A 724 -5.84 -26.30 2.05
N SER A 725 -4.62 -25.90 1.67
CA SER A 725 -4.11 -24.55 1.88
C SER A 725 -4.82 -23.53 0.96
N VAL A 726 -5.01 -23.87 -0.32
CA VAL A 726 -5.81 -23.04 -1.24
C VAL A 726 -7.25 -22.87 -0.71
N GLU A 727 -7.88 -23.95 -0.23
CA GLU A 727 -9.22 -23.87 0.36
C GLU A 727 -9.28 -23.02 1.63
N SER A 728 -8.28 -23.06 2.50
CA SER A 728 -8.25 -22.23 3.72
C SER A 728 -8.10 -20.74 3.40
N ILE A 729 -7.27 -20.39 2.41
CA ILE A 729 -7.12 -19.02 1.90
C ILE A 729 -8.43 -18.53 1.27
N ILE A 730 -9.03 -19.32 0.37
CA ILE A 730 -10.32 -18.98 -0.27
C ILE A 730 -11.42 -18.77 0.78
N ASP A 731 -11.48 -19.59 1.83
CA ASP A 731 -12.44 -19.38 2.91
C ASP A 731 -12.07 -18.20 3.82
N TYR A 732 -10.80 -17.94 4.15
CA TYR A 732 -10.41 -16.74 4.89
C TYR A 732 -10.88 -15.48 4.15
N TYR A 733 -10.55 -15.36 2.86
CA TYR A 733 -10.93 -14.20 2.05
C TYR A 733 -12.45 -14.10 1.90
N GLY A 734 -13.14 -15.21 1.66
CA GLY A 734 -14.59 -15.24 1.50
C GLY A 734 -15.38 -15.06 2.80
N ASN A 735 -14.77 -15.27 3.96
CA ASN A 735 -15.37 -15.05 5.29
C ASN A 735 -15.10 -13.63 5.80
N ASN A 736 -13.93 -13.06 5.52
CA ASN A 736 -13.51 -11.72 5.97
C ASN A 736 -13.76 -10.61 4.93
N GLN A 737 -14.46 -10.91 3.83
CA GLN A 737 -14.65 -10.00 2.69
C GLN A 737 -15.26 -8.63 3.03
N ASP A 738 -15.98 -8.49 4.14
CA ASP A 738 -16.53 -7.20 4.59
C ASP A 738 -15.48 -6.27 5.22
N ALA A 739 -14.33 -6.81 5.64
CA ALA A 739 -13.24 -6.07 6.27
C ALA A 739 -12.04 -5.81 5.34
N ILE A 740 -11.83 -6.64 4.31
CA ILE A 740 -10.62 -6.58 3.45
C ILE A 740 -10.87 -5.98 2.06
N VAL A 741 -12.02 -6.26 1.43
CA VAL A 741 -12.25 -5.96 -0.01
C VAL A 741 -12.28 -4.46 -0.31
N SER A 742 -12.73 -3.64 0.64
CA SER A 742 -12.77 -2.17 0.51
C SER A 742 -11.38 -1.52 0.46
N ASN A 743 -10.32 -2.26 0.76
CA ASN A 743 -8.98 -1.74 0.96
C ASN A 743 -8.06 -2.06 -0.23
N ALA A 744 -8.51 -2.90 -1.18
CA ALA A 744 -7.80 -3.17 -2.42
C ALA A 744 -8.16 -2.16 -3.51
N GLY A 745 -7.18 -1.71 -4.29
CA GLY A 745 -7.35 -0.79 -5.41
C GLY A 745 -6.03 -0.43 -6.11
N PRO A 746 -6.08 0.42 -7.16
CA PRO A 746 -4.93 0.77 -8.00
C PRO A 746 -3.73 1.42 -7.26
N GLY A 747 -2.82 0.56 -6.78
CA GLY A 747 -1.61 0.92 -6.05
C GLY A 747 -1.47 0.23 -4.69
N HIS A 748 -2.50 -0.49 -4.22
CA HIS A 748 -2.61 -1.02 -2.85
C HIS A 748 -3.49 -2.30 -2.82
N TRP A 749 -2.91 -3.50 -2.66
CA TRP A 749 -3.62 -4.78 -2.84
C TRP A 749 -3.61 -5.72 -1.61
N ASN A 750 -4.68 -6.49 -1.42
CA ASN A 750 -4.65 -7.66 -0.53
C ASN A 750 -3.89 -8.81 -1.23
N ASP A 751 -2.98 -9.48 -0.54
CA ASP A 751 -2.16 -10.58 -1.06
C ASP A 751 -2.58 -11.94 -0.44
N PRO A 752 -3.24 -12.84 -1.21
CA PRO A 752 -3.57 -14.21 -0.81
C PRO A 752 -2.42 -15.21 -1.02
N ASP A 753 -1.19 -14.72 -1.23
CA ASP A 753 0.04 -15.48 -1.46
C ASP A 753 0.15 -16.15 -2.84
N MET A 754 1.29 -16.80 -3.09
CA MET A 754 1.75 -17.29 -4.41
C MET A 754 0.79 -18.23 -5.15
N LEU A 755 0.91 -18.24 -6.49
CA LEU A 755 0.35 -19.26 -7.37
C LEU A 755 1.25 -20.51 -7.37
N ILE A 756 0.71 -21.66 -6.97
CA ILE A 756 1.39 -22.97 -6.89
C ILE A 756 1.07 -23.86 -8.11
N ILE A 757 0.60 -23.24 -9.19
CA ILE A 757 0.10 -23.90 -10.40
C ILE A 757 1.25 -24.56 -11.15
N GLY A 758 1.24 -25.90 -11.19
CA GLY A 758 2.28 -26.71 -11.82
C GLY A 758 3.30 -27.31 -10.85
N ASN A 759 3.11 -27.14 -9.53
CA ASN A 759 3.78 -27.94 -8.50
C ASN A 759 3.11 -29.32 -8.36
N PHE A 760 3.10 -29.93 -7.18
CA PHE A 760 2.80 -31.35 -6.96
C PHE A 760 1.44 -31.60 -6.29
N GLY A 761 0.93 -30.65 -5.50
CA GLY A 761 -0.23 -30.78 -4.61
C GLY A 761 -1.56 -30.32 -5.20
N LEU A 762 -1.58 -29.66 -6.36
CA LEU A 762 -2.79 -29.31 -7.10
C LEU A 762 -2.99 -30.16 -8.35
N SER A 763 -4.19 -30.73 -8.50
CA SER A 763 -4.67 -31.24 -9.78
C SER A 763 -4.94 -30.11 -10.78
N TYR A 764 -5.21 -30.47 -12.03
CA TYR A 764 -5.53 -29.54 -13.11
C TYR A 764 -6.77 -28.67 -12.80
N GLU A 765 -7.85 -29.27 -12.28
CA GLU A 765 -9.07 -28.54 -11.89
C GLU A 765 -8.83 -27.58 -10.72
N GLN A 766 -8.07 -28.02 -9.72
CA GLN A 766 -7.70 -27.18 -8.57
C GLN A 766 -6.80 -26.01 -8.98
N SER A 767 -5.90 -26.24 -9.95
CA SER A 767 -5.08 -25.20 -10.57
C SER A 767 -5.91 -24.19 -11.36
N LYS A 768 -6.92 -24.66 -12.13
CA LYS A 768 -7.90 -23.78 -12.78
C LYS A 768 -8.63 -22.92 -11.72
N THR A 769 -9.00 -23.51 -10.58
CA THR A 769 -9.68 -22.82 -9.48
C THR A 769 -8.80 -21.77 -8.80
N GLN A 770 -7.51 -22.04 -8.54
CA GLN A 770 -6.62 -21.05 -7.93
C GLN A 770 -6.49 -19.81 -8.83
N MET A 771 -6.11 -19.97 -10.10
CA MET A 771 -5.95 -18.86 -11.05
C MET A 771 -7.24 -18.05 -11.20
N ALA A 772 -8.40 -18.72 -11.28
CA ALA A 772 -9.69 -18.06 -11.41
C ALA A 772 -10.07 -17.24 -10.17
N ILE A 773 -9.82 -17.75 -8.96
CA ILE A 773 -10.16 -17.03 -7.73
C ILE A 773 -9.17 -15.92 -7.42
N TRP A 774 -7.87 -16.09 -7.70
CA TRP A 774 -6.88 -15.01 -7.57
C TRP A 774 -7.24 -13.83 -8.50
N ALA A 775 -7.58 -14.10 -9.77
CA ALA A 775 -8.04 -13.08 -10.71
C ALA A 775 -9.36 -12.41 -10.29
N ILE A 776 -10.27 -13.15 -9.64
CA ILE A 776 -11.50 -12.56 -9.06
C ILE A 776 -11.16 -11.71 -7.82
N LEU A 777 -10.15 -12.07 -7.03
CA LEU A 777 -9.71 -11.34 -5.84
C LEU A 777 -8.87 -10.09 -6.15
N ALA A 778 -8.46 -9.86 -7.41
CA ALA A 778 -7.46 -8.85 -7.78
C ALA A 778 -6.13 -9.05 -7.03
N ALA A 779 -5.70 -10.32 -6.98
CA ALA A 779 -4.54 -10.78 -6.25
C ALA A 779 -3.26 -10.62 -7.10
N PRO A 780 -2.09 -10.42 -6.48
CA PRO A 780 -0.80 -10.55 -7.17
C PRO A 780 -0.68 -11.93 -7.82
N LEU A 781 -0.35 -11.98 -9.12
CA LEU A 781 -0.10 -13.24 -9.83
C LEU A 781 1.39 -13.57 -9.74
N LEU A 782 1.84 -13.89 -8.53
CA LEU A 782 3.22 -14.28 -8.23
C LEU A 782 3.37 -15.80 -8.30
N MET A 783 3.94 -16.29 -9.40
CA MET A 783 4.20 -17.73 -9.61
C MET A 783 5.30 -18.24 -8.70
N SER A 784 5.11 -19.39 -8.05
CA SER A 784 6.20 -20.11 -7.40
C SER A 784 6.21 -21.56 -7.87
N VAL A 785 6.89 -21.80 -8.99
CA VAL A 785 6.91 -23.08 -9.72
C VAL A 785 8.21 -23.23 -10.51
N ASP A 786 8.62 -24.47 -10.76
CA ASP A 786 9.80 -24.78 -11.57
C ASP A 786 9.47 -24.67 -13.07
N LEU A 787 9.75 -23.50 -13.65
CA LEU A 787 9.45 -23.19 -15.05
C LEU A 787 10.26 -24.03 -16.05
N ARG A 788 11.31 -24.76 -15.62
CA ARG A 788 12.07 -25.68 -16.49
C ARG A 788 11.31 -26.96 -16.80
N THR A 789 10.39 -27.36 -15.92
CA THR A 789 9.71 -28.67 -15.95
C THR A 789 8.19 -28.56 -15.90
N ILE A 790 7.63 -27.34 -15.87
CA ILE A 790 6.18 -27.11 -15.86
C ILE A 790 5.51 -27.73 -17.10
N ARG A 791 4.46 -28.51 -16.88
CA ARG A 791 3.74 -29.20 -17.95
C ARG A 791 2.92 -28.20 -18.79
N PRO A 792 2.78 -28.38 -20.13
CA PRO A 792 2.16 -27.40 -21.02
C PRO A 792 0.75 -26.94 -20.61
N GLU A 793 -0.05 -27.84 -20.02
CA GLU A 793 -1.42 -27.56 -19.58
C GLU A 793 -1.49 -26.64 -18.34
N TYR A 794 -0.50 -26.71 -17.43
CA TYR A 794 -0.40 -25.78 -16.29
C TYR A 794 0.20 -24.44 -16.73
N LYS A 795 1.17 -24.47 -17.67
CA LYS A 795 1.65 -23.27 -18.37
C LYS A 795 0.49 -22.54 -19.08
N ALA A 796 -0.43 -23.26 -19.70
CA ALA A 796 -1.60 -22.68 -20.38
C ALA A 796 -2.60 -22.01 -19.41
N ILE A 797 -2.76 -22.52 -18.18
CA ILE A 797 -3.55 -21.85 -17.13
C ILE A 797 -2.90 -20.51 -16.77
N LEU A 798 -1.60 -20.50 -16.46
CA LEU A 798 -0.85 -19.30 -16.10
C LEU A 798 -0.82 -18.27 -17.23
N GLN A 799 -0.64 -18.70 -18.48
CA GLN A 799 -0.59 -17.81 -19.64
C GLN A 799 -1.97 -17.46 -20.23
N ASN A 800 -3.07 -17.73 -19.50
CA ASN A 800 -4.41 -17.46 -19.99
C ASN A 800 -4.74 -15.95 -20.01
N LYS A 801 -4.51 -15.34 -21.18
CA LYS A 801 -4.76 -13.91 -21.47
C LYS A 801 -6.18 -13.45 -21.14
N LYS A 802 -7.21 -14.30 -21.26
CA LYS A 802 -8.59 -13.92 -20.91
C LYS A 802 -8.74 -13.69 -19.40
N ILE A 803 -8.10 -14.54 -18.58
CA ILE A 803 -8.16 -14.47 -17.12
C ILE A 803 -7.18 -13.43 -16.56
N ILE A 804 -5.99 -13.28 -17.16
CA ILE A 804 -5.09 -12.16 -16.88
C ILE A 804 -5.80 -10.81 -17.15
N ALA A 805 -6.59 -10.71 -18.22
CA ALA A 805 -7.41 -9.52 -18.52
C ALA A 805 -8.68 -9.36 -17.64
N VAL A 806 -8.93 -10.28 -16.70
CA VAL A 806 -9.85 -10.07 -15.57
C VAL A 806 -9.06 -9.59 -14.35
N ASP A 807 -7.89 -10.20 -14.09
CA ASP A 807 -7.02 -9.81 -12.98
C ASP A 807 -6.54 -8.35 -13.08
N GLN A 808 -5.95 -8.02 -14.23
CA GLN A 808 -5.36 -6.72 -14.57
C GLN A 808 -6.42 -5.68 -15.00
N ASP A 809 -7.69 -5.85 -14.62
CA ASP A 809 -8.74 -4.90 -14.97
C ASP A 809 -8.55 -3.55 -14.28
N LEU A 810 -8.55 -2.48 -15.09
CA LEU A 810 -8.19 -1.11 -14.70
C LEU A 810 -9.13 -0.45 -13.67
N LEU A 811 -10.27 -1.05 -13.32
CA LEU A 811 -11.05 -0.58 -12.18
C LEU A 811 -10.37 -0.90 -10.83
N GLY A 812 -9.52 -1.94 -10.78
CA GLY A 812 -8.87 -2.42 -9.57
C GLY A 812 -9.82 -2.90 -8.46
N ILE A 813 -11.10 -3.08 -8.75
CA ILE A 813 -12.09 -3.51 -7.75
C ILE A 813 -11.91 -5.02 -7.48
N GLN A 814 -11.54 -5.37 -6.26
CA GLN A 814 -11.52 -6.75 -5.78
C GLN A 814 -12.94 -7.36 -5.75
N GLY A 815 -13.07 -8.60 -6.23
CA GLY A 815 -14.31 -9.36 -6.24
C GLY A 815 -14.68 -9.98 -4.89
N ARG A 816 -15.88 -10.57 -4.85
CA ARG A 816 -16.57 -11.00 -3.63
C ARG A 816 -17.27 -12.33 -3.81
N ARG A 817 -17.39 -13.13 -2.74
CA ARG A 817 -18.24 -14.32 -2.69
C ARG A 817 -19.69 -13.88 -2.50
N ILE A 818 -20.53 -14.14 -3.50
CA ILE A 818 -21.95 -13.77 -3.54
C ILE A 818 -22.88 -14.94 -3.22
N TYR A 819 -22.38 -16.18 -3.24
CA TYR A 819 -23.14 -17.39 -2.93
C TYR A 819 -22.26 -18.47 -2.28
N LYS A 820 -22.80 -19.23 -1.32
CA LYS A 820 -22.21 -20.44 -0.74
C LYS A 820 -23.31 -21.39 -0.24
N HIS A 821 -23.51 -22.53 -0.89
CA HIS A 821 -24.49 -23.55 -0.47
C HIS A 821 -24.17 -24.93 -1.04
N LYS A 822 -24.31 -26.01 -0.24
CA LYS A 822 -24.12 -27.43 -0.66
C LYS A 822 -22.80 -27.71 -1.42
N GLY A 823 -21.72 -27.03 -1.04
CA GLY A 823 -20.41 -27.17 -1.69
C GLY A 823 -20.27 -26.38 -3.00
N ILE A 824 -21.29 -25.62 -3.45
CA ILE A 824 -21.16 -24.68 -4.55
C ILE A 824 -20.95 -23.27 -3.98
N GLU A 825 -19.97 -22.56 -4.53
CA GLU A 825 -19.75 -21.14 -4.31
C GLU A 825 -19.85 -20.38 -5.62
N ILE A 826 -20.31 -19.13 -5.56
CA ILE A 826 -20.25 -18.21 -6.70
C ILE A 826 -19.62 -16.91 -6.24
N TRP A 827 -18.64 -16.45 -7.01
CA TRP A 827 -17.88 -15.25 -6.78
C TRP A 827 -18.02 -14.29 -7.97
N ALA A 828 -17.96 -12.99 -7.72
CA ALA A 828 -18.14 -11.95 -8.73
C ALA A 828 -17.17 -10.78 -8.55
N ARG A 829 -16.51 -10.37 -9.65
CA ARG A 829 -15.66 -9.17 -9.72
C ARG A 829 -16.25 -8.17 -10.74
N PRO A 830 -16.54 -6.91 -10.35
CA PRO A 830 -16.86 -5.84 -11.31
C PRO A 830 -15.63 -5.47 -12.14
N ILE A 831 -15.78 -5.36 -13.45
CA ILE A 831 -14.70 -5.11 -14.43
C ILE A 831 -15.16 -4.19 -15.56
N THR A 832 -14.21 -3.74 -16.39
CA THR A 832 -14.48 -3.01 -17.64
C THR A 832 -15.08 -3.90 -18.74
N PRO A 833 -15.85 -3.32 -19.69
CA PRO A 833 -16.31 -1.94 -19.75
C PRO A 833 -17.41 -1.61 -18.73
N VAL A 834 -17.55 -0.33 -18.40
CA VAL A 834 -18.63 0.22 -17.54
C VAL A 834 -19.50 1.13 -18.40
N TYR A 835 -20.82 1.04 -18.27
CA TYR A 835 -21.77 1.90 -18.98
C TYR A 835 -22.83 2.46 -18.02
N GLN A 836 -22.92 3.79 -17.95
CA GLN A 836 -23.71 4.51 -16.93
C GLN A 836 -23.33 4.02 -15.52
N ASN A 837 -24.28 3.40 -14.79
CA ASN A 837 -24.07 2.85 -13.45
C ASN A 837 -23.98 1.31 -13.45
N TYR A 838 -23.81 0.67 -14.61
CA TYR A 838 -23.66 -0.77 -14.77
C TYR A 838 -22.22 -1.14 -15.11
N TYR A 839 -21.70 -2.18 -14.46
CA TYR A 839 -20.40 -2.77 -14.72
C TYR A 839 -20.52 -4.01 -15.60
N SER A 840 -19.46 -4.35 -16.32
CA SER A 840 -19.24 -5.74 -16.75
C SER A 840 -18.76 -6.57 -15.55
N TYR A 841 -18.85 -7.88 -15.62
CA TYR A 841 -18.49 -8.75 -14.49
C TYR A 841 -17.69 -9.98 -14.93
N ALA A 842 -16.69 -10.37 -14.14
CA ALA A 842 -16.21 -11.75 -14.14
C ALA A 842 -16.95 -12.53 -13.05
N ILE A 843 -17.43 -13.73 -13.37
CA ILE A 843 -18.19 -14.60 -12.46
C ILE A 843 -17.51 -15.98 -12.40
N ALA A 844 -17.09 -16.41 -11.22
CA ALA A 844 -16.51 -17.73 -10.99
C ALA A 844 -17.47 -18.62 -10.18
N PHE A 845 -17.88 -19.74 -10.77
CA PHE A 845 -18.65 -20.81 -10.14
C PHE A 845 -17.68 -21.90 -9.68
N VAL A 846 -17.48 -22.04 -8.37
CA VAL A 846 -16.55 -23.02 -7.78
C VAL A 846 -17.31 -24.16 -7.14
N ASN A 847 -16.86 -25.39 -7.38
CA ASN A 847 -17.40 -26.59 -6.75
C ASN A 847 -16.39 -27.11 -5.70
N ARG A 848 -16.64 -26.77 -4.44
CA ARG A 848 -15.87 -27.19 -3.25
C ARG A 848 -16.10 -28.66 -2.87
N ARG A 849 -16.89 -29.43 -3.63
CA ARG A 849 -16.96 -30.89 -3.44
C ARG A 849 -15.71 -31.56 -4.01
N THR A 850 -15.21 -32.56 -3.31
CA THR A 850 -14.11 -33.44 -3.77
C THR A 850 -14.61 -34.80 -4.24
N ASP A 851 -15.94 -34.96 -4.40
CA ASP A 851 -16.61 -36.24 -4.64
C ASP A 851 -17.59 -36.19 -5.84
N GLY A 852 -17.87 -37.37 -6.40
CA GLY A 852 -18.96 -37.58 -7.36
C GLY A 852 -18.71 -37.02 -8.76
N THR A 853 -19.79 -36.58 -9.41
CA THR A 853 -19.80 -36.07 -10.78
C THR A 853 -19.76 -34.52 -10.82
N PRO A 854 -19.51 -33.90 -11.98
CA PRO A 854 -19.68 -32.46 -12.15
C PRO A 854 -21.08 -32.02 -11.74
N SER A 855 -21.18 -30.87 -11.08
CA SER A 855 -22.44 -30.34 -10.54
C SER A 855 -23.07 -29.33 -11.51
N ASP A 856 -24.31 -29.58 -11.93
CA ASP A 856 -25.14 -28.64 -12.68
C ASP A 856 -25.58 -27.47 -11.79
N VAL A 857 -25.11 -26.25 -12.10
CA VAL A 857 -25.54 -25.01 -11.46
C VAL A 857 -26.39 -24.21 -12.44
N SER A 858 -27.58 -23.76 -12.02
CA SER A 858 -28.44 -22.92 -12.86
C SER A 858 -29.08 -21.77 -12.06
N VAL A 859 -28.78 -20.55 -12.49
CA VAL A 859 -29.18 -19.28 -11.89
C VAL A 859 -29.50 -18.27 -12.98
N THR A 860 -30.34 -17.29 -12.69
CA THR A 860 -30.53 -16.11 -13.56
C THR A 860 -29.40 -15.11 -13.38
N LEU A 861 -29.12 -14.30 -14.40
CA LEU A 861 -28.17 -13.19 -14.28
C LEU A 861 -28.62 -12.19 -13.18
N LYS A 862 -29.93 -11.97 -13.02
CA LYS A 862 -30.48 -11.14 -11.95
C LYS A 862 -30.17 -11.69 -10.54
N GLU A 863 -30.18 -13.00 -10.34
CA GLU A 863 -29.78 -13.64 -9.07
C GLU A 863 -28.27 -13.47 -8.79
N LEU A 864 -27.45 -13.32 -9.84
CA LEU A 864 -26.02 -12.96 -9.74
C LEU A 864 -25.79 -11.44 -9.53
N GLY A 865 -26.85 -10.63 -9.49
CA GLY A 865 -26.77 -9.16 -9.42
C GLY A 865 -26.62 -8.45 -10.76
N LEU A 866 -26.48 -9.18 -11.87
CA LEU A 866 -26.33 -8.65 -13.24
C LEU A 866 -27.68 -8.15 -13.76
N GLN A 867 -27.89 -6.83 -13.66
CA GLN A 867 -29.21 -6.18 -13.83
C GLN A 867 -29.33 -5.28 -15.07
N TYR A 868 -28.30 -5.15 -15.91
CA TYR A 868 -28.35 -4.28 -17.09
C TYR A 868 -29.45 -4.72 -18.09
N PRO A 869 -30.42 -3.85 -18.46
CA PRO A 869 -31.60 -4.28 -19.22
C PRO A 869 -31.32 -4.84 -20.62
N ALA A 870 -30.28 -4.36 -21.32
CA ALA A 870 -29.91 -4.85 -22.65
C ALA A 870 -29.15 -6.20 -22.61
N GLY A 871 -28.89 -6.74 -21.41
CA GLY A 871 -28.20 -8.01 -21.20
C GLY A 871 -26.68 -7.90 -21.26
N TYR A 872 -26.03 -9.06 -21.17
CA TYR A 872 -24.59 -9.21 -21.14
C TYR A 872 -24.17 -10.23 -22.19
N ARG A 873 -23.10 -9.94 -22.95
CA ARG A 873 -22.40 -10.92 -23.77
C ARG A 873 -21.54 -11.78 -22.84
N VAL A 874 -21.81 -13.09 -22.76
CA VAL A 874 -21.22 -13.99 -21.78
C VAL A 874 -20.36 -15.06 -22.45
N GLU A 875 -19.07 -15.09 -22.14
CA GLU A 875 -18.10 -16.09 -22.62
C GLU A 875 -17.48 -16.86 -21.44
N ASP A 876 -17.08 -18.12 -21.67
CA ASP A 876 -16.16 -18.86 -20.79
C ASP A 876 -14.70 -18.46 -21.08
N LEU A 877 -13.86 -18.47 -20.04
CA LEU A 877 -12.46 -18.05 -20.12
C LEU A 877 -11.45 -19.20 -20.15
N TYR A 878 -11.87 -20.43 -19.85
CA TYR A 878 -11.06 -21.65 -20.04
C TYR A 878 -11.49 -22.45 -21.27
N GLU A 879 -12.78 -22.59 -21.48
CA GLU A 879 -13.35 -23.36 -22.58
C GLU A 879 -13.82 -22.41 -23.71
N ASP A 880 -13.82 -22.87 -24.96
CA ASP A 880 -14.25 -22.04 -26.11
C ASP A 880 -15.78 -22.02 -26.24
N VAL A 881 -16.45 -21.39 -25.27
CA VAL A 881 -17.92 -21.36 -25.15
C VAL A 881 -18.42 -19.92 -25.05
N ASP A 882 -19.03 -19.43 -26.13
CA ASP A 882 -19.85 -18.20 -26.14
C ASP A 882 -21.32 -18.56 -25.83
N TYR A 883 -21.86 -18.00 -24.75
CA TYR A 883 -23.28 -18.10 -24.38
C TYR A 883 -24.12 -17.00 -25.06
N HIS A 884 -23.51 -16.15 -25.89
CA HIS A 884 -24.08 -14.99 -26.56
C HIS A 884 -24.64 -13.95 -25.55
N VAL A 885 -25.64 -13.16 -25.96
CA VAL A 885 -26.26 -12.13 -25.11
C VAL A 885 -27.35 -12.75 -24.24
N LEU A 886 -27.14 -12.73 -22.92
CA LEU A 886 -28.09 -13.16 -21.91
C LEU A 886 -28.71 -11.95 -21.18
N THR A 887 -30.03 -11.89 -21.08
CA THR A 887 -30.73 -10.85 -20.30
C THR A 887 -30.77 -11.19 -18.81
N PRO A 888 -31.04 -10.24 -17.90
CA PRO A 888 -31.12 -10.49 -16.46
C PRO A 888 -32.07 -11.63 -16.06
N GLN A 889 -33.15 -11.86 -16.83
CA GLN A 889 -34.13 -12.91 -16.60
C GLN A 889 -33.73 -14.29 -17.14
N THR A 890 -32.71 -14.36 -18.01
CA THR A 890 -32.25 -15.61 -18.61
C THR A 890 -31.48 -16.44 -17.58
N LYS A 891 -31.78 -17.74 -17.51
CA LYS A 891 -31.02 -18.70 -16.70
C LYS A 891 -29.80 -19.20 -17.47
N ILE A 892 -28.62 -18.94 -16.92
CA ILE A 892 -27.41 -19.64 -17.34
C ILE A 892 -27.38 -21.06 -16.73
N LYS A 893 -26.63 -21.96 -17.37
CA LYS A 893 -26.35 -23.32 -16.90
C LYS A 893 -24.87 -23.62 -17.10
N VAL A 894 -24.19 -24.00 -16.02
CA VAL A 894 -22.79 -24.40 -16.03
C VAL A 894 -22.64 -25.75 -15.33
N LYS A 895 -21.66 -26.56 -15.76
CA LYS A 895 -21.29 -27.81 -15.10
C LYS A 895 -19.90 -27.66 -14.51
N VAL A 896 -19.80 -27.76 -13.20
CA VAL A 896 -18.54 -27.50 -12.47
C VAL A 896 -17.98 -28.80 -11.92
N ASN A 897 -16.79 -29.18 -12.38
CA ASN A 897 -16.07 -30.39 -11.95
C ASN A 897 -15.76 -30.34 -10.43
N PRO A 898 -15.71 -31.48 -9.71
CA PRO A 898 -15.29 -31.50 -8.31
C PRO A 898 -13.92 -30.83 -8.11
N SER A 899 -13.80 -29.93 -7.13
CA SER A 899 -12.66 -29.02 -6.88
C SER A 899 -12.28 -28.06 -8.03
N GLY A 900 -13.08 -28.03 -9.09
CA GLY A 900 -12.91 -27.20 -10.27
C GLY A 900 -13.75 -25.91 -10.27
N VAL A 901 -13.60 -25.17 -11.36
CA VAL A 901 -14.23 -23.86 -11.59
C VAL A 901 -14.74 -23.73 -13.02
N VAL A 902 -15.85 -23.00 -13.17
CA VAL A 902 -16.24 -22.35 -14.43
C VAL A 902 -16.15 -20.85 -14.20
N ILE A 903 -15.32 -20.14 -14.96
CA ILE A 903 -15.17 -18.68 -14.87
C ILE A 903 -15.58 -18.04 -16.19
N LEU A 904 -16.49 -17.08 -16.10
CA LEU A 904 -17.12 -16.40 -17.23
C LEU A 904 -16.81 -14.90 -17.22
N ARG A 905 -16.71 -14.29 -18.41
CA ARG A 905 -16.75 -12.83 -18.58
C ARG A 905 -18.10 -12.41 -19.15
N CYS A 906 -18.81 -11.58 -18.40
CA CYS A 906 -20.10 -11.00 -18.72
C CYS A 906 -19.90 -9.53 -19.09
N ASN A 907 -19.60 -9.25 -20.36
CA ASN A 907 -19.45 -7.89 -20.88
C ASN A 907 -20.83 -7.25 -21.12
N LEU A 908 -21.00 -5.97 -20.81
CA LEU A 908 -22.25 -5.24 -21.09
C LEU A 908 -22.58 -5.25 -22.59
N ASN A 909 -23.82 -5.62 -22.95
CA ASN A 909 -24.27 -5.59 -24.34
C ASN A 909 -24.60 -4.15 -24.78
N THR A 910 -23.62 -3.44 -25.32
CA THR A 910 -23.75 -2.04 -25.79
C THR A 910 -24.05 -1.91 -27.29
N ASP A 911 -24.35 -3.01 -27.99
CA ASP A 911 -24.50 -3.05 -29.46
C ASP A 911 -25.71 -2.21 -29.98
N ASP A 912 -26.71 -1.94 -29.14
CA ASP A 912 -27.83 -1.02 -29.42
C ASP A 912 -27.52 0.47 -29.12
N VAL A 913 -26.35 0.77 -28.52
CA VAL A 913 -26.15 1.97 -27.67
C VAL A 913 -25.19 3.00 -28.28
N PHE A 914 -24.82 2.88 -29.56
CA PHE A 914 -24.12 3.94 -30.32
C PHE A 914 -25.01 5.15 -30.67
N ARG A 915 -25.97 5.49 -29.80
CA ARG A 915 -26.75 6.73 -29.83
C ARG A 915 -26.81 7.31 -28.41
N TYR A 916 -26.30 8.53 -28.29
CA TYR A 916 -26.16 9.40 -27.10
C TYR A 916 -24.89 9.26 -26.25
N SER A 917 -24.39 10.44 -25.85
CA SER A 917 -23.10 10.67 -25.18
C SER A 917 -23.09 10.29 -23.69
N PRO A 918 -21.90 10.09 -23.10
CA PRO A 918 -21.76 9.73 -21.69
C PRO A 918 -22.09 10.90 -20.76
N TYR A 919 -22.73 10.57 -19.64
CA TYR A 919 -22.63 11.36 -18.41
C TYR A 919 -22.35 10.41 -17.24
N SER A 920 -21.38 10.79 -16.41
CA SER A 920 -20.94 10.00 -15.25
C SER A 920 -21.59 10.52 -13.97
N SER A 921 -21.97 9.61 -13.08
CA SER A 921 -22.19 9.91 -11.66
C SER A 921 -21.90 8.67 -10.81
N LEU A 922 -20.61 8.46 -10.50
CA LEU A 922 -20.17 7.49 -9.49
C LEU A 922 -20.84 7.82 -8.13
N ASN A 923 -21.85 7.05 -7.71
CA ASN A 923 -22.21 6.78 -6.31
C ASN A 923 -23.48 5.90 -6.17
N GLN A 924 -23.30 4.58 -5.99
CA GLN A 924 -24.06 3.70 -5.08
C GLN A 924 -23.80 2.22 -5.40
N VAL A 925 -22.98 1.56 -4.57
CA VAL A 925 -22.78 0.11 -4.58
C VAL A 925 -23.41 -0.48 -3.32
N PHE A 926 -24.47 -1.29 -3.52
CA PHE A 926 -25.22 -2.13 -2.55
C PHE A 926 -25.45 -1.60 -1.11
N LYS A 927 -26.71 -1.25 -0.80
CA LYS A 927 -27.21 -1.28 0.60
C LYS A 927 -27.74 -2.67 0.95
N VAL A 928 -27.28 -3.22 2.07
CA VAL A 928 -27.83 -4.43 2.69
C VAL A 928 -29.30 -4.21 3.05
N ARG A 929 -30.17 -5.19 2.76
CA ARG A 929 -31.55 -5.24 3.27
C ARG A 929 -31.65 -6.26 4.41
N GLN A 930 -32.08 -5.82 5.58
CA GLN A 930 -32.58 -6.71 6.62
C GLN A 930 -34.06 -7.04 6.34
N ASN A 931 -34.37 -8.33 6.19
CA ASN A 931 -35.45 -9.06 6.88
C ASN A 931 -35.99 -10.25 6.06
N SER A 932 -36.26 -11.34 6.79
CA SER A 932 -37.23 -12.42 6.51
C SER A 932 -37.57 -12.76 5.06
N PHE A 933 -37.13 -13.94 4.61
CA PHE A 933 -37.84 -14.70 3.59
C PHE A 933 -39.03 -15.44 4.21
N GLU A 934 -40.21 -15.27 3.63
CA GLU A 934 -41.18 -16.35 3.38
C GLU A 934 -41.03 -16.77 1.90
#